data_AF-A0A628ZEW7-F1
#
_entry.id   AF-A0A628ZEW7-F1
#
_cell.length_a   1.000
_cell.length_b   1.000
_cell.length_c   1.000
_cell.angle_alpha   90.00
_cell.angle_beta   90.00
_cell.angle_gamma   90.00
#
_symmetry.space_group_name_H-M   'P 1'
#
loop_
_entity.id
_entity.type
_entity.pdbx_description
1 polymer ?
#
loop_
_entity_poly.entity_id
_entity_poly.type
_entity_poly.pdbx_seq_one_letter_code
_entity_poly.pdbx_strand_id
1 'polypeptide(L)'
;MAIYHCSVKAVSRSTGRSAPGAAAYRAGELLTDNRTGEVFDYTKKSGVLSADIVLPEGAPEWAKDRNQLWNAAEAAERRKDACVAREYEVALPHELTHEQRRELALTFAKELSERHGVAVDVCLHEPSRDGNDKNYHAHILTTTRVMGNDGLEGKAEIEKAGRKRTDDLKETRALWGALCNDALERAGHVERVDHRSYKEQGVDLTPTKHIGVSAVAMERKGMDAERLEIHAETRAENAEKIEANPSLILDKITTTQAVFDRRDMARELNRYIDDPQQFQNIMARLESAPELVQLAPEMTDGRRTVPAKFTTREMVMTERAMIDSAERLAGAESHGVAAGTVARTVDRYDTLSDEQRAAVEHVTGEGRLSVIIGDAGTGKSFAMRVAKEAWEAEGFRVRGCALAGKAADELQAGSGIDSRTIHSLEASWNRGVDMLTARDVLVIDEAGMVGSRQLGRVLEAAEKAGAKVVMLGDDKQLAAIEAGAGFRAITERVGAAEITQIRRQTESWAREASTELARGDVRTGLDAYHERGHVRIEDTREEARTALAADWLADREKGGTSIILAHTNKDVASLNDTVRTALKASGELGAETEFLTERGARSFAEGDRLVFLKNDSALGVKNGTLGTVEKAEDGRLSVRLDSGREVDFDAGTYGHVDHGYAVTIHKSQGVTVDRAYVLATGGMDRNLAYVGMTRHRDSATLYAGAEDFTDRRSGRLVAHGAAPYENDPANSQSYFVTLESDSGKQRTVWGVDLARAVAESGAQLGDRIGLEHTGSEAVQLPDGGIAERNHWQVNGSAELAYTKLAERLGRQQPKASTLDFAESAYGFAEQRDFDGAGVVRQWVERGREKLAGLADRAEKALSRVLERAGIRRDVPGMEQATPEAIAALREPQARPELTPEDAARAAAIAEVERAFGGGQPVRQVDPLDVYRKGVEQARQAGDGLDIQIAERRLQLAEDAQAAGHNPAHMAAKINAQAQADVIAGLQGQQPQARPEPTPEDAARAAARAEVERALGGGKVERPAPQQQEPGMSERDKARAEVEKAMGHGRKRDRGIEL
;
A
#
# COMPACT_ATOMS: atom_id res chain seq x y z
N MET A 1 2.19 -9.65 0.75
CA MET A 1 2.06 -8.32 0.15
C MET A 1 1.94 -8.45 -1.34
N ALA A 2 1.17 -7.54 -1.92
CA ALA A 2 1.20 -7.31 -3.34
C ALA A 2 2.54 -6.71 -3.75
N ILE A 3 3.22 -7.37 -4.68
CA ILE A 3 4.51 -6.94 -5.23
C ILE A 3 4.27 -6.56 -6.68
N TYR A 4 4.77 -5.39 -7.08
CA TYR A 4 4.72 -4.98 -8.48
C TYR A 4 5.88 -5.60 -9.26
N HIS A 5 5.59 -6.40 -10.27
CA HIS A 5 6.58 -6.76 -11.29
C HIS A 5 5.96 -6.94 -12.67
N CYS A 6 6.58 -6.33 -13.68
CA CYS A 6 6.29 -6.56 -15.10
C CYS A 6 7.56 -6.31 -15.93
N SER A 7 8.16 -7.38 -16.45
CA SER A 7 9.32 -7.33 -17.33
C SER A 7 9.01 -7.92 -18.71
N VAL A 8 9.74 -7.45 -19.74
CA VAL A 8 9.54 -7.89 -21.12
C VAL A 8 10.88 -8.38 -21.70
N LYS A 9 10.90 -9.59 -22.23
CA LYS A 9 12.08 -10.29 -22.77
C LYS A 9 11.83 -10.71 -24.23
N ALA A 10 12.90 -10.83 -25.00
CA ALA A 10 12.86 -11.39 -26.36
C ALA A 10 13.19 -12.89 -26.33
N VAL A 11 12.47 -13.69 -27.11
CA VAL A 11 12.91 -15.04 -27.51
C VAL A 11 13.50 -14.92 -28.90
N SER A 12 14.81 -15.14 -29.03
CA SER A 12 15.54 -14.96 -30.28
C SER A 12 16.36 -16.20 -30.62
N ARG A 13 16.39 -16.53 -31.92
CA ARG A 13 17.23 -17.59 -32.47
C ARG A 13 18.72 -17.36 -32.21
N SER A 14 19.15 -16.10 -32.16
CA SER A 14 20.54 -15.74 -31.86
C SER A 14 21.00 -16.16 -30.46
N THR A 15 20.06 -16.41 -29.54
CA THR A 15 20.32 -16.88 -28.18
C THR A 15 20.16 -18.40 -28.04
N GLY A 16 20.01 -19.12 -29.16
CA GLY A 16 19.79 -20.58 -29.16
C GLY A 16 18.39 -21.00 -28.69
N ARG A 17 17.47 -20.07 -28.47
CA ARG A 17 16.10 -20.35 -28.01
C ARG A 17 15.15 -20.42 -29.21
N SER A 18 14.23 -21.38 -29.20
CA SER A 18 13.11 -21.49 -30.15
C SER A 18 11.77 -21.19 -29.48
N ALA A 19 10.77 -20.80 -30.27
CA ALA A 19 9.43 -20.54 -29.73
C ALA A 19 8.76 -21.81 -29.16
N PRO A 20 8.77 -22.99 -29.83
CA PRO A 20 8.23 -24.23 -29.26
C PRO A 20 8.94 -24.63 -27.95
N GLY A 21 10.28 -24.51 -27.90
CA GLY A 21 11.03 -24.83 -26.68
C GLY A 21 10.73 -23.89 -25.53
N ALA A 22 10.52 -22.60 -25.82
CA ALA A 22 10.12 -21.61 -24.83
C ALA A 22 8.71 -21.89 -24.28
N ALA A 23 7.75 -22.21 -25.15
CA ALA A 23 6.39 -22.52 -24.77
C ALA A 23 6.29 -23.82 -23.95
N ALA A 24 6.92 -24.90 -24.42
CA ALA A 24 6.96 -26.20 -23.74
C ALA A 24 7.48 -26.09 -22.31
N TYR A 25 8.56 -25.33 -22.13
CA TYR A 25 9.18 -25.12 -20.83
C TYR A 25 8.23 -24.48 -19.81
N ARG A 26 7.39 -23.55 -20.25
CA ARG A 26 6.49 -22.77 -19.37
C ARG A 26 5.20 -23.52 -19.10
N ALA A 27 4.61 -24.10 -20.13
CA ALA A 27 3.38 -24.89 -20.00
C ALA A 27 3.60 -26.22 -19.27
N GLY A 28 4.84 -26.71 -19.20
CA GLY A 28 5.11 -28.04 -18.64
C GLY A 28 4.61 -29.15 -19.57
N GLU A 29 4.70 -28.93 -20.89
CA GLU A 29 4.15 -29.82 -21.92
C GLU A 29 5.25 -30.41 -22.80
N LEU A 30 4.87 -31.35 -23.66
CA LEU A 30 5.72 -31.91 -24.71
C LEU A 30 5.40 -31.24 -26.05
N LEU A 31 6.35 -30.51 -26.61
CA LEU A 31 6.25 -29.91 -27.96
C LEU A 31 7.44 -30.33 -28.84
N THR A 32 7.29 -30.19 -30.16
CA THR A 32 8.33 -30.52 -31.14
C THR A 32 8.60 -29.32 -32.02
N ASP A 33 9.85 -28.89 -32.13
CA ASP A 33 10.25 -27.86 -33.10
C ASP A 33 10.38 -28.50 -34.49
N ASN A 34 9.42 -28.23 -35.38
CA ASN A 34 9.37 -28.79 -36.73
C ASN A 34 10.56 -28.36 -37.60
N ARG A 35 11.25 -27.26 -37.26
CA ARG A 35 12.40 -26.76 -38.01
C ARG A 35 13.67 -27.56 -37.70
N THR A 36 13.84 -28.01 -36.45
CA THR A 36 15.05 -28.73 -36.00
C THR A 36 14.81 -30.22 -35.79
N GLY A 37 13.56 -30.65 -35.65
CA GLY A 37 13.17 -32.00 -35.21
C GLY A 37 13.39 -32.24 -33.71
N GLU A 38 13.74 -31.21 -32.94
CA GLU A 38 14.01 -31.32 -31.51
C GLU A 38 12.71 -31.43 -30.70
N VAL A 39 12.67 -32.38 -29.76
CA VAL A 39 11.51 -32.63 -28.89
C VAL A 39 11.80 -32.08 -27.49
N PHE A 40 10.94 -31.16 -27.02
CA PHE A 40 11.03 -30.53 -25.72
C PHE A 40 9.97 -31.14 -24.79
N ASP A 41 10.36 -32.08 -23.92
CA ASP A 41 9.45 -32.72 -22.96
C ASP A 41 9.65 -32.16 -21.54
N TYR A 42 8.66 -31.38 -21.09
CA TYR A 42 8.59 -30.82 -19.74
C TYR A 42 7.40 -31.34 -18.92
N THR A 43 6.79 -32.46 -19.32
CA THR A 43 5.61 -33.06 -18.64
C THR A 43 5.85 -33.43 -17.17
N LYS A 44 7.12 -33.59 -16.78
CA LYS A 44 7.54 -33.88 -15.39
C LYS A 44 7.71 -32.63 -14.53
N LYS A 45 7.51 -31.43 -15.09
CA LYS A 45 7.66 -30.17 -14.36
C LYS A 45 6.48 -29.95 -13.43
N SER A 46 6.77 -29.63 -12.17
CA SER A 46 5.75 -29.29 -11.16
C SER A 46 5.66 -27.77 -10.96
N GLY A 47 4.54 -27.31 -10.41
CA GLY A 47 4.29 -25.92 -10.09
C GLY A 47 3.80 -25.05 -11.25
N VAL A 48 3.31 -25.65 -12.33
CA VAL A 48 2.44 -24.99 -13.32
C VAL A 48 1.01 -25.11 -12.81
N LEU A 49 0.36 -23.98 -12.55
CA LEU A 49 -1.00 -23.96 -12.03
C LEU A 49 -2.05 -23.91 -13.16
N SER A 50 -1.75 -23.18 -14.24
CA SER A 50 -2.56 -23.18 -15.46
C SER A 50 -1.70 -22.83 -16.68
N ALA A 51 -2.14 -23.27 -17.86
CA ALA A 51 -1.52 -22.97 -19.14
C ALA A 51 -2.60 -22.74 -20.20
N ASP A 52 -2.73 -21.52 -20.70
CA ASP A 52 -3.89 -21.02 -21.42
C ASP A 52 -3.45 -20.28 -22.69
N ILE A 53 -4.14 -20.47 -23.82
CA ILE A 53 -3.91 -19.71 -25.07
C ILE A 53 -5.02 -18.66 -25.23
N VAL A 54 -4.63 -17.40 -25.43
CA VAL A 54 -5.52 -16.29 -25.76
C VAL A 54 -5.23 -15.85 -27.19
N LEU A 55 -6.27 -15.81 -28.02
CA LEU A 55 -6.17 -15.46 -29.43
C LEU A 55 -7.03 -14.21 -29.72
N PRO A 56 -6.64 -13.36 -30.68
CA PRO A 56 -7.49 -12.29 -31.15
C PRO A 56 -8.69 -12.88 -31.90
N GLU A 57 -9.75 -12.08 -32.00
CA GLU A 57 -10.98 -12.45 -32.71
C GLU A 57 -10.69 -12.82 -34.18
N GLY A 58 -11.35 -13.87 -34.69
CA GLY A 58 -11.16 -14.38 -36.04
C GLY A 58 -9.95 -15.30 -36.24
N ALA A 59 -9.08 -15.48 -35.23
CA ALA A 59 -7.95 -16.39 -35.32
C ALA A 59 -8.38 -17.85 -35.60
N PRO A 60 -7.61 -18.59 -36.40
CA PRO A 60 -7.99 -19.94 -36.80
C PRO A 60 -7.90 -20.92 -35.63
N GLU A 61 -8.82 -21.90 -35.59
CA GLU A 61 -8.91 -22.89 -34.50
C GLU A 61 -7.61 -23.66 -34.23
N TRP A 62 -6.78 -23.89 -35.25
CA TRP A 62 -5.50 -24.57 -35.08
C TRP A 62 -4.54 -23.78 -34.18
N ALA A 63 -4.69 -22.47 -34.05
CA ALA A 63 -3.85 -21.63 -33.21
C ALA A 63 -4.09 -21.86 -31.71
N LYS A 64 -5.16 -22.56 -31.32
CA LYS A 64 -5.39 -23.02 -29.93
C LYS A 64 -4.43 -24.16 -29.55
N ASP A 65 -3.91 -24.89 -30.54
CA ASP A 65 -2.88 -25.89 -30.31
C ASP A 65 -1.53 -25.19 -30.16
N ARG A 66 -0.98 -25.25 -28.94
CA ARG A 66 0.28 -24.60 -28.57
C ARG A 66 1.45 -25.04 -29.45
N ASN A 67 1.52 -26.32 -29.83
CA ASN A 67 2.60 -26.84 -30.66
C ASN A 67 2.47 -26.28 -32.09
N GLN A 68 1.27 -26.26 -32.66
CA GLN A 68 1.02 -25.68 -33.98
C GLN A 68 1.26 -24.17 -34.00
N LEU A 69 0.77 -23.43 -33.00
CA LEU A 69 0.96 -21.99 -32.86
C LEU A 69 2.43 -21.59 -32.89
N TRP A 70 3.24 -22.18 -32.00
CA TRP A 70 4.63 -21.76 -31.87
C TRP A 70 5.53 -22.27 -33.01
N ASN A 71 5.15 -23.37 -33.67
CA ASN A 71 5.79 -23.77 -34.93
C ASN A 71 5.43 -22.83 -36.09
N ALA A 72 4.20 -22.31 -36.15
CA ALA A 72 3.83 -21.28 -37.12
C ALA A 72 4.60 -19.97 -36.88
N ALA A 73 4.78 -19.57 -35.62
CA ALA A 73 5.57 -18.40 -35.24
C ALA A 73 7.06 -18.53 -35.65
N GLU A 74 7.64 -19.71 -35.48
CA GLU A 74 8.97 -20.01 -36.01
C GLU A 74 9.00 -19.95 -37.54
N ALA A 75 8.07 -20.61 -38.23
CA ALA A 75 8.05 -20.67 -39.69
C ALA A 75 7.89 -19.29 -40.35
N ALA A 76 7.19 -18.36 -39.69
CA ALA A 76 6.96 -17.01 -40.19
C ALA A 76 8.23 -16.14 -40.22
N GLU A 77 9.29 -16.51 -39.49
CA GLU A 77 10.54 -15.77 -39.42
C GLU A 77 11.64 -16.36 -40.34
N ARG A 78 12.19 -15.52 -41.23
CA ARG A 78 13.17 -15.95 -42.25
C ARG A 78 14.63 -15.76 -41.86
N ARG A 79 14.92 -14.88 -40.89
CA ARG A 79 16.31 -14.56 -40.51
C ARG A 79 16.81 -15.51 -39.42
N LYS A 80 18.11 -15.81 -39.47
CA LYS A 80 18.79 -16.66 -38.47
C LYS A 80 18.89 -16.04 -37.07
N ASP A 81 18.75 -14.72 -36.97
CA ASP A 81 18.79 -13.92 -35.75
C ASP A 81 17.42 -13.33 -35.37
N ALA A 82 16.34 -13.89 -35.92
CA ALA A 82 14.99 -13.37 -35.70
C ALA A 82 14.53 -13.52 -34.25
N CYS A 83 13.83 -12.49 -33.76
CA CYS A 83 13.00 -12.56 -32.57
C CYS A 83 11.71 -13.27 -32.96
N VAL A 84 11.46 -14.43 -32.35
CA VAL A 84 10.37 -15.36 -32.70
C VAL A 84 9.20 -15.27 -31.74
N ALA A 85 9.42 -14.78 -30.52
CA ALA A 85 8.38 -14.45 -29.55
C ALA A 85 8.84 -13.33 -28.61
N ARG A 86 7.87 -12.69 -27.95
CA ARG A 86 8.11 -11.84 -26.77
C ARG A 86 7.57 -12.53 -25.54
N GLU A 87 8.18 -12.25 -24.40
CA GLU A 87 7.74 -12.77 -23.11
C GLU A 87 7.52 -11.59 -22.16
N TYR A 88 6.34 -11.55 -21.56
CA TYR A 88 6.00 -10.72 -20.42
C TYR A 88 6.04 -11.60 -19.17
N GLU A 89 6.82 -11.20 -18.19
CA GLU A 89 6.93 -11.90 -16.91
C GLU A 89 6.37 -10.99 -15.83
N VAL A 90 5.36 -11.47 -15.10
CA VAL A 90 4.58 -10.65 -14.18
C VAL A 90 4.39 -11.32 -12.82
N ALA A 91 4.54 -10.56 -11.73
CA ALA A 91 4.28 -11.05 -10.38
C ALA A 91 2.80 -10.92 -10.03
N LEU A 92 2.22 -12.00 -9.52
CA LEU A 92 0.81 -12.07 -9.13
C LEU A 92 0.72 -11.87 -7.60
N PRO A 93 -0.15 -10.97 -7.11
CA PRO A 93 -0.26 -10.73 -5.67
C PRO A 93 -0.65 -12.00 -4.91
N HIS A 94 0.09 -12.34 -3.86
CA HIS A 94 -0.15 -13.56 -3.08
C HIS A 94 -1.45 -13.50 -2.27
N GLU A 95 -1.92 -12.28 -1.97
CA GLU A 95 -3.22 -11.99 -1.35
C GLU A 95 -4.37 -12.61 -2.14
N LEU A 96 -4.24 -12.68 -3.46
CA LEU A 96 -5.26 -13.23 -4.34
C LEU A 96 -5.27 -14.76 -4.26
N THR A 97 -6.45 -15.35 -4.41
CA THR A 97 -6.61 -16.80 -4.59
C THR A 97 -6.04 -17.25 -5.95
N HIS A 98 -5.84 -18.56 -6.13
CA HIS A 98 -5.34 -19.08 -7.40
C HIS A 98 -6.23 -18.68 -8.60
N GLU A 99 -7.55 -18.79 -8.46
CA GLU A 99 -8.52 -18.42 -9.49
C GLU A 99 -8.43 -16.93 -9.85
N GLN A 100 -8.36 -16.06 -8.84
CA GLN A 100 -8.20 -14.61 -9.04
C GLN A 100 -6.86 -14.26 -9.70
N ARG A 101 -5.78 -14.99 -9.38
CA ARG A 101 -4.48 -14.83 -10.03
C ARG A 101 -4.52 -15.26 -11.49
N ARG A 102 -5.22 -16.36 -11.80
CA ARG A 102 -5.43 -16.82 -13.18
C ARG A 102 -6.24 -15.81 -13.97
N GLU A 103 -7.33 -15.31 -13.41
CA GLU A 103 -8.15 -14.27 -14.03
C GLU A 103 -7.32 -13.01 -14.34
N LEU A 104 -6.53 -12.52 -13.38
CA LEU A 104 -5.65 -11.36 -13.55
C LEU A 104 -4.62 -11.55 -14.68
N ALA A 105 -4.02 -12.73 -14.79
CA ALA A 105 -3.05 -13.01 -15.84
C ALA A 105 -3.71 -13.11 -17.23
N LEU A 106 -4.88 -13.75 -17.32
CA LEU A 106 -5.65 -13.88 -18.56
C LEU A 106 -6.19 -12.53 -19.03
N THR A 107 -6.67 -11.71 -18.09
CA THR A 107 -7.04 -10.31 -18.30
C THR A 107 -5.91 -9.56 -19.00
N PHE A 108 -4.70 -9.59 -18.42
CA PHE A 108 -3.56 -8.87 -19.00
C PHE A 108 -3.08 -9.44 -20.33
N ALA A 109 -3.12 -10.77 -20.48
CA ALA A 109 -2.76 -11.44 -21.73
C ALA A 109 -3.71 -11.08 -22.88
N LYS A 110 -4.98 -10.94 -22.56
CA LYS A 110 -6.01 -10.52 -23.49
C LYS A 110 -5.75 -9.09 -23.99
N GLU A 111 -5.36 -8.17 -23.11
CA GLU A 111 -5.00 -6.81 -23.54
C GLU A 111 -3.83 -6.74 -24.49
N LEU A 112 -2.83 -7.59 -24.24
CA LEU A 112 -1.70 -7.70 -25.14
C LEU A 112 -2.13 -8.29 -26.49
N SER A 113 -3.06 -9.24 -26.49
CA SER A 113 -3.60 -9.87 -27.70
C SER A 113 -4.37 -8.86 -28.55
N GLU A 114 -5.32 -8.14 -27.96
CA GLU A 114 -6.14 -7.14 -28.64
C GLU A 114 -5.35 -5.95 -29.13
N ARG A 115 -4.58 -5.32 -28.25
CA ARG A 115 -3.84 -4.09 -28.59
C ARG A 115 -2.85 -4.28 -29.72
N HIS A 116 -2.32 -5.50 -29.87
CA HIS A 116 -1.28 -5.79 -30.86
C HIS A 116 -1.73 -6.76 -31.94
N GLY A 117 -2.95 -7.29 -31.86
CA GLY A 117 -3.47 -8.32 -32.76
C GLY A 117 -2.66 -9.62 -32.72
N VAL A 118 -2.04 -9.97 -31.60
CA VAL A 118 -1.08 -11.10 -31.49
C VAL A 118 -1.69 -12.29 -30.75
N ALA A 119 -1.23 -13.50 -31.03
CA ALA A 119 -1.56 -14.66 -30.22
C ALA A 119 -0.73 -14.66 -28.94
N VAL A 120 -1.32 -15.07 -27.81
CA VAL A 120 -0.74 -15.00 -26.47
C VAL A 120 -0.86 -16.34 -25.74
N ASP A 121 0.22 -16.80 -25.11
CA ASP A 121 0.29 -18.04 -24.34
C ASP A 121 0.65 -17.72 -22.88
N VAL A 122 -0.26 -18.04 -21.97
CA VAL A 122 -0.22 -17.67 -20.55
C VAL A 122 0.04 -18.89 -19.71
N CYS A 123 1.11 -18.88 -18.94
CA CYS A 123 1.46 -19.96 -18.02
C CYS A 123 1.58 -19.40 -16.61
N LEU A 124 0.71 -19.83 -15.69
CA LEU A 124 0.77 -19.48 -14.27
C LEU A 124 1.63 -20.47 -13.50
N HIS A 125 2.39 -19.95 -12.55
CA HIS A 125 3.24 -20.72 -11.68
C HIS A 125 3.03 -20.40 -10.20
N GLU A 126 3.14 -21.45 -9.38
CA GLU A 126 3.24 -21.32 -7.92
C GLU A 126 4.69 -21.04 -7.49
N PRO A 127 4.89 -20.52 -6.26
CA PRO A 127 6.22 -20.41 -5.67
C PRO A 127 6.94 -21.75 -5.70
N SER A 128 8.22 -21.75 -6.08
CA SER A 128 9.05 -22.96 -6.02
C SER A 128 9.18 -23.45 -4.58
N ARG A 129 9.24 -24.78 -4.37
CA ARG A 129 9.44 -25.42 -3.05
C ARG A 129 10.65 -24.91 -2.24
N ASP A 130 11.66 -24.35 -2.90
CA ASP A 130 12.89 -23.82 -2.29
C ASP A 130 12.94 -22.26 -2.32
N GLY A 131 11.84 -21.59 -2.67
CA GLY A 131 11.73 -20.13 -2.81
C GLY A 131 10.79 -19.50 -1.78
N ASN A 132 10.61 -18.16 -1.83
CA ASN A 132 9.65 -17.48 -0.96
C ASN A 132 8.21 -17.93 -1.30
N ASP A 133 7.50 -18.51 -0.33
CA ASP A 133 6.12 -19.05 -0.37
C ASP A 133 5.04 -18.08 -0.90
N LYS A 134 5.40 -16.88 -1.30
CA LYS A 134 4.51 -15.80 -1.74
C LYS A 134 4.72 -15.36 -3.21
N ASN A 135 5.71 -15.90 -3.92
CA ASN A 135 6.08 -15.47 -5.29
C ASN A 135 5.29 -16.17 -6.43
N TYR A 136 3.97 -15.97 -6.47
CA TYR A 136 3.16 -16.39 -7.62
C TYR A 136 3.47 -15.52 -8.83
N HIS A 137 3.51 -16.11 -10.03
CA HIS A 137 3.81 -15.36 -11.24
C HIS A 137 3.26 -15.99 -12.51
N ALA A 138 3.16 -15.20 -13.56
CA ALA A 138 2.81 -15.68 -14.89
C ALA A 138 3.91 -15.35 -15.90
N HIS A 139 4.18 -16.33 -16.77
CA HIS A 139 4.87 -16.12 -18.03
C HIS A 139 3.85 -15.99 -19.15
N ILE A 140 3.90 -14.90 -19.90
CA ILE A 140 2.96 -14.57 -20.98
C ILE A 140 3.77 -14.39 -22.26
N LEU A 141 3.72 -15.35 -23.17
CA LEU A 141 4.40 -15.26 -24.46
C LEU A 141 3.48 -14.67 -25.52
N THR A 142 3.99 -13.76 -26.35
CA THR A 142 3.24 -13.23 -27.50
C THR A 142 3.98 -13.49 -28.80
N THR A 143 3.23 -13.70 -29.89
CA THR A 143 3.82 -13.74 -31.24
C THR A 143 4.38 -12.37 -31.63
N THR A 144 5.39 -12.34 -32.50
CA THR A 144 5.96 -11.08 -33.03
C THR A 144 5.21 -10.55 -34.27
N ARG A 145 4.21 -11.32 -34.72
CA ARG A 145 3.34 -11.06 -35.87
C ARG A 145 1.89 -11.09 -35.46
N VAL A 146 1.10 -10.32 -36.19
CA VAL A 146 -0.35 -10.29 -36.08
C VAL A 146 -0.90 -11.66 -36.44
N MET A 147 -1.84 -12.17 -35.66
CA MET A 147 -2.62 -13.36 -35.95
C MET A 147 -3.90 -12.91 -36.67
N GLY A 148 -3.97 -13.18 -37.97
CA GLY A 148 -5.18 -12.99 -38.77
C GLY A 148 -5.93 -14.30 -39.00
N ASN A 149 -6.98 -14.24 -39.81
CA ASN A 149 -7.93 -15.36 -39.97
C ASN A 149 -7.32 -16.62 -40.60
N ASP A 150 -6.30 -16.45 -41.45
CA ASP A 150 -5.60 -17.55 -42.13
C ASP A 150 -4.26 -17.92 -41.45
N GLY A 151 -3.90 -17.22 -40.37
CA GLY A 151 -2.67 -17.46 -39.61
C GLY A 151 -1.82 -16.21 -39.38
N LEU A 152 -0.52 -16.38 -39.19
CA LEU A 152 0.39 -15.28 -38.85
C LEU A 152 0.73 -14.41 -40.07
N GLU A 153 0.49 -13.11 -39.95
CA GLU A 153 0.60 -12.14 -41.02
C GLU A 153 1.83 -11.21 -40.86
N GLY A 154 1.65 -9.90 -41.07
CA GLY A 154 2.68 -8.88 -40.90
C GLY A 154 3.18 -8.76 -39.46
N LYS A 155 4.33 -8.09 -39.29
CA LYS A 155 4.83 -7.78 -37.94
C LYS A 155 3.84 -6.90 -37.20
N ALA A 156 3.65 -7.18 -35.91
CA ALA A 156 2.87 -6.33 -35.01
C ALA A 156 3.51 -4.92 -34.91
N GLU A 157 2.71 -3.88 -34.72
CA GLU A 157 3.19 -2.49 -34.69
C GLU A 157 4.22 -2.24 -33.58
N ILE A 158 4.06 -2.88 -32.42
CA ILE A 158 5.03 -2.80 -31.32
C ILE A 158 6.43 -3.32 -31.70
N GLU A 159 6.53 -4.23 -32.69
CA GLU A 159 7.81 -4.73 -33.22
C GLU A 159 8.42 -3.80 -34.29
N LYS A 160 7.70 -2.76 -34.74
CA LYS A 160 8.16 -1.74 -35.69
C LYS A 160 8.57 -0.41 -34.99
N ALA A 161 8.24 -0.24 -33.71
CA ALA A 161 8.10 1.06 -33.05
C ALA A 161 9.38 1.80 -32.57
N GLY A 162 10.59 1.24 -32.61
CA GLY A 162 11.82 1.96 -32.25
C GLY A 162 11.77 2.67 -30.88
N ARG A 163 11.91 4.02 -30.84
CA ARG A 163 11.83 4.85 -29.61
C ARG A 163 10.44 4.83 -28.95
N LYS A 164 9.35 4.72 -29.73
CA LYS A 164 7.95 4.66 -29.22
C LYS A 164 7.69 3.42 -28.35
N ARG A 165 8.49 2.35 -28.52
CA ARG A 165 8.44 1.15 -27.67
C ARG A 165 8.66 1.45 -26.18
N THR A 166 9.39 2.51 -25.85
CA THR A 166 9.62 2.89 -24.44
C THR A 166 8.35 3.42 -23.79
N ASP A 167 7.52 4.12 -24.56
CA ASP A 167 6.24 4.66 -24.10
C ASP A 167 5.19 3.54 -24.05
N ASP A 168 5.13 2.66 -25.05
CA ASP A 168 4.27 1.46 -25.02
C ASP A 168 4.59 0.56 -23.81
N LEU A 169 5.87 0.41 -23.46
CA LEU A 169 6.31 -0.34 -22.28
C LEU A 169 5.91 0.35 -20.97
N LYS A 170 5.90 1.68 -20.92
CA LYS A 170 5.41 2.44 -19.76
C LYS A 170 3.91 2.26 -19.60
N GLU A 171 3.16 2.33 -20.70
CA GLU A 171 1.71 2.11 -20.71
C GLU A 171 1.34 0.67 -20.33
N THR A 172 2.09 -0.32 -20.83
CA THR A 172 1.91 -1.74 -20.47
C THR A 172 2.17 -1.98 -18.99
N ARG A 173 3.16 -1.31 -18.42
CA ARG A 173 3.47 -1.34 -16.98
C ARG A 173 2.39 -0.65 -16.14
N ALA A 174 1.94 0.53 -16.57
CA ALA A 174 0.83 1.23 -15.93
C ALA A 174 -0.45 0.38 -15.96
N LEU A 175 -0.72 -0.28 -17.08
CA LEU A 175 -1.82 -1.24 -17.25
C LEU A 175 -1.70 -2.40 -16.26
N TRP A 176 -0.54 -3.07 -16.19
CA TRP A 176 -0.34 -4.15 -15.22
C TRP A 176 -0.55 -3.69 -13.77
N GLY A 177 -0.02 -2.52 -13.40
CA GLY A 177 -0.19 -1.95 -12.07
C GLY A 177 -1.66 -1.64 -11.76
N ALA A 178 -2.39 -1.08 -12.73
CA ALA A 178 -3.82 -0.82 -12.61
C ALA A 178 -4.62 -2.12 -12.47
N LEU A 179 -4.32 -3.16 -13.27
CA LEU A 179 -4.98 -4.47 -13.19
C LEU A 179 -4.70 -5.18 -11.86
N CYS A 180 -3.47 -5.13 -11.35
CA CYS A 180 -3.12 -5.66 -10.03
C CYS A 180 -3.86 -4.93 -8.90
N ASN A 181 -3.84 -3.60 -8.91
CA ASN A 181 -4.55 -2.79 -7.92
C ASN A 181 -6.04 -3.03 -7.97
N ASP A 182 -6.60 -3.12 -9.16
CA ASP A 182 -7.99 -3.45 -9.33
C ASP A 182 -8.30 -4.85 -8.82
N ALA A 183 -7.47 -5.86 -9.09
CA ALA A 183 -7.64 -7.22 -8.59
C ALA A 183 -7.51 -7.33 -7.06
N LEU A 184 -6.63 -6.53 -6.44
CA LEU A 184 -6.45 -6.46 -4.98
C LEU A 184 -7.57 -5.72 -4.28
N GLU A 185 -7.90 -4.53 -4.80
CA GLU A 185 -9.09 -3.82 -4.42
C GLU A 185 -10.29 -4.73 -4.64
N ARG A 186 -10.27 -5.57 -5.70
CA ARG A 186 -11.24 -6.63 -5.90
C ARG A 186 -11.23 -7.48 -4.67
N ALA A 187 -10.24 -8.31 -4.46
CA ALA A 187 -10.24 -9.28 -3.37
C ALA A 187 -10.37 -8.73 -1.92
N GLY A 188 -10.47 -7.42 -1.71
CA GLY A 188 -10.73 -6.79 -0.41
C GLY A 188 -9.49 -6.46 0.37
N HIS A 189 -8.38 -6.35 -0.33
CA HIS A 189 -7.09 -6.00 0.21
C HIS A 189 -6.91 -4.50 0.12
N VAL A 190 -6.36 -3.90 1.18
CA VAL A 190 -6.02 -2.46 1.24
C VAL A 190 -4.67 -2.19 0.57
N GLU A 191 -3.91 -3.24 0.33
CA GLU A 191 -2.62 -3.24 -0.35
C GLU A 191 -2.75 -2.71 -1.78
N ARG A 192 -1.81 -1.85 -2.18
CA ARG A 192 -1.71 -1.31 -3.54
C ARG A 192 -0.27 -1.39 -4.03
N VAL A 193 -0.11 -1.61 -5.32
CA VAL A 193 1.14 -1.62 -6.08
C VAL A 193 1.29 -0.31 -6.87
N ASP A 194 2.51 0.22 -6.96
CA ASP A 194 2.82 1.40 -7.79
C ASP A 194 3.75 0.98 -8.93
N HIS A 195 3.37 1.35 -10.15
CA HIS A 195 4.10 1.03 -11.39
C HIS A 195 5.26 2.01 -11.66
N ARG A 196 5.23 3.21 -11.04
CA ARG A 196 6.30 4.20 -11.15
C ARG A 196 7.61 3.60 -10.68
N SER A 197 8.69 3.96 -11.34
CA SER A 197 10.01 3.54 -10.87
C SER A 197 10.29 4.11 -9.48
N TYR A 198 11.13 3.43 -8.69
CA TYR A 198 11.58 3.97 -7.41
C TYR A 198 12.17 5.39 -7.58
N LYS A 199 12.90 5.65 -8.66
CA LYS A 199 13.40 6.99 -9.04
C LYS A 199 12.30 8.04 -9.17
N GLU A 200 11.15 7.73 -9.76
CA GLU A 200 10.01 8.65 -9.89
C GLU A 200 9.24 8.81 -8.56
N GLN A 201 9.35 7.85 -7.66
CA GLN A 201 8.84 7.93 -6.29
C GLN A 201 9.83 8.66 -5.35
N GLY A 202 11.00 9.08 -5.85
CA GLY A 202 12.07 9.67 -5.03
C GLY A 202 12.86 8.67 -4.19
N VAL A 203 12.66 7.37 -4.41
CA VAL A 203 13.32 6.26 -3.70
C VAL A 203 14.51 5.78 -4.51
N ASP A 204 15.72 5.83 -3.96
CA ASP A 204 16.94 5.31 -4.61
C ASP A 204 17.14 3.80 -4.36
N LEU A 205 16.12 3.01 -4.67
CA LEU A 205 16.21 1.55 -4.74
C LEU A 205 16.23 1.11 -6.19
N THR A 206 16.88 -0.02 -6.48
CA THR A 206 16.80 -0.66 -7.79
C THR A 206 15.57 -1.56 -7.84
N PRO A 207 14.66 -1.41 -8.79
CA PRO A 207 13.53 -2.34 -8.90
C PRO A 207 14.04 -3.79 -9.07
N THR A 208 13.69 -4.70 -8.17
CA THR A 208 14.07 -6.12 -8.25
C THR A 208 13.57 -6.75 -9.55
N LYS A 209 14.47 -7.31 -10.37
CA LYS A 209 14.10 -8.08 -11.57
C LYS A 209 13.63 -9.47 -11.17
N HIS A 210 12.38 -9.80 -11.42
CA HIS A 210 11.79 -11.08 -11.07
C HIS A 210 12.52 -12.30 -11.68
N ILE A 211 12.60 -13.36 -10.88
CA ILE A 211 13.09 -14.68 -11.25
C ILE A 211 11.91 -15.51 -11.73
N GLY A 212 11.82 -15.76 -13.03
CA GLY A 212 10.96 -16.80 -13.56
C GLY A 212 11.53 -18.20 -13.27
N VAL A 213 10.64 -19.19 -13.08
CA VAL A 213 10.96 -20.60 -12.77
C VAL A 213 12.02 -21.22 -13.70
N SER A 214 12.21 -20.66 -14.91
CA SER A 214 13.31 -20.99 -15.83
C SER A 214 14.70 -20.99 -15.24
N ALA A 215 15.05 -20.04 -14.36
CA ALA A 215 16.39 -19.98 -13.79
C ALA A 215 16.59 -21.03 -12.69
N VAL A 216 15.56 -21.30 -11.88
CA VAL A 216 15.59 -22.27 -10.76
C VAL A 216 15.52 -23.72 -11.26
N ALA A 217 14.77 -24.02 -12.34
CA ALA A 217 14.77 -25.38 -12.90
C ALA A 217 15.99 -25.68 -13.80
N MET A 218 16.67 -24.66 -14.32
CA MET A 218 17.92 -24.80 -15.09
C MET A 218 19.16 -24.94 -14.21
N GLU A 219 19.07 -24.59 -12.92
CA GLU A 219 20.04 -24.93 -11.86
C GLU A 219 20.23 -26.45 -11.74
N ARG A 220 19.14 -27.22 -11.90
CA ARG A 220 19.17 -28.69 -11.92
C ARG A 220 19.75 -29.30 -13.20
N LYS A 221 20.00 -28.49 -14.25
CA LYS A 221 20.59 -28.91 -15.54
C LYS A 221 21.88 -28.16 -15.91
N GLY A 222 22.38 -27.26 -15.05
CA GLY A 222 23.66 -26.58 -15.23
C GLY A 222 23.71 -25.51 -16.34
N MET A 223 22.59 -24.91 -16.74
CA MET A 223 22.55 -23.96 -17.87
C MET A 223 21.63 -22.75 -17.60
N ASP A 224 22.09 -21.76 -16.83
CA ASP A 224 21.72 -20.32 -16.85
C ASP A 224 21.94 -19.71 -15.44
N ALA A 225 23.20 -19.64 -15.01
CA ALA A 225 23.61 -19.03 -13.74
C ALA A 225 23.32 -17.51 -13.68
N GLU A 226 23.33 -16.84 -14.85
CA GLU A 226 23.35 -15.38 -15.00
C GLU A 226 22.06 -14.67 -14.52
N ARG A 227 20.88 -15.31 -14.54
CA ARG A 227 19.60 -14.66 -14.15
C ARG A 227 19.24 -14.78 -12.67
N LEU A 228 19.67 -15.86 -12.01
CA LEU A 228 19.63 -16.00 -10.55
C LEU A 228 20.65 -15.06 -9.90
N GLU A 229 21.83 -14.94 -10.52
CA GLU A 229 22.81 -13.89 -10.22
C GLU A 229 22.12 -12.53 -10.30
N ILE A 230 21.48 -12.13 -11.39
CA ILE A 230 20.88 -10.78 -11.51
C ILE A 230 19.80 -10.44 -10.46
N HIS A 231 18.99 -11.37 -9.94
CA HIS A 231 17.99 -11.06 -8.90
C HIS A 231 18.54 -11.22 -7.49
N ALA A 232 19.41 -12.21 -7.26
CA ALA A 232 20.21 -12.23 -6.05
C ALA A 232 21.04 -10.95 -5.98
N GLU A 233 21.59 -10.48 -7.10
CA GLU A 233 22.29 -9.21 -7.31
C GLU A 233 21.35 -8.03 -7.20
N THR A 234 20.10 -8.02 -7.68
CA THR A 234 19.23 -6.82 -7.52
C THR A 234 18.66 -6.74 -6.10
N ARG A 235 18.36 -7.88 -5.49
CA ARG A 235 17.95 -7.92 -4.08
C ARG A 235 19.15 -7.71 -3.17
N ALA A 236 20.33 -8.21 -3.52
CA ALA A 236 21.60 -7.88 -2.87
C ALA A 236 21.98 -6.44 -3.14
N GLU A 237 21.71 -5.86 -4.31
CA GLU A 237 21.96 -4.45 -4.63
C GLU A 237 20.99 -3.59 -3.83
N ASN A 238 19.71 -3.98 -3.71
CA ASN A 238 18.79 -3.30 -2.80
C ASN A 238 19.17 -3.51 -1.35
N ALA A 239 19.59 -4.71 -0.95
CA ALA A 239 20.05 -4.98 0.39
C ALA A 239 21.32 -4.19 0.67
N GLU A 240 22.22 -4.03 -0.30
CA GLU A 240 23.44 -3.22 -0.26
C GLU A 240 23.10 -1.73 -0.27
N LYS A 241 22.07 -1.30 -1.00
CA LYS A 241 21.57 0.09 -1.01
C LYS A 241 20.87 0.42 0.30
N ILE A 242 20.08 -0.49 0.85
CA ILE A 242 19.44 -0.38 2.16
C ILE A 242 20.51 -0.50 3.25
N GLU A 243 21.52 -1.34 3.07
CA GLU A 243 22.64 -1.46 3.99
C GLU A 243 23.57 -0.26 3.88
N ALA A 244 23.71 0.38 2.73
CA ALA A 244 24.44 1.64 2.60
C ALA A 244 23.60 2.79 3.19
N ASN A 245 22.31 2.80 2.87
CA ASN A 245 21.35 3.85 3.19
C ASN A 245 20.00 3.25 3.66
N PRO A 246 19.87 2.90 4.95
CA PRO A 246 18.64 2.32 5.48
C PRO A 246 17.40 3.20 5.29
N SER A 247 17.60 4.52 5.22
CA SER A 247 16.57 5.55 5.08
C SER A 247 15.60 5.32 3.91
N LEU A 248 16.01 4.58 2.88
CA LEU A 248 15.17 4.21 1.74
C LEU A 248 13.89 3.46 2.15
N ILE A 249 13.94 2.71 3.25
CA ILE A 249 12.75 2.06 3.83
C ILE A 249 11.78 3.11 4.38
N LEU A 250 12.31 4.17 5.00
CA LEU A 250 11.49 5.25 5.54
C LEU A 250 10.83 6.07 4.43
N ASP A 251 11.54 6.33 3.32
CA ASP A 251 10.98 6.98 2.13
C ASP A 251 9.80 6.17 1.55
N LYS A 252 9.94 4.84 1.52
CA LYS A 252 8.91 3.95 0.99
C LYS A 252 7.65 3.96 1.85
N ILE A 253 7.80 3.88 3.18
CA ILE A 253 6.67 3.92 4.12
C ILE A 253 5.97 5.28 4.04
N THR A 254 6.76 6.37 4.06
CA THR A 254 6.23 7.73 4.06
C THR A 254 5.61 8.18 2.75
N THR A 255 5.61 7.34 1.71
CA THR A 255 4.77 7.55 0.52
C THR A 255 3.27 7.47 0.86
N THR A 256 2.88 6.59 1.80
CA THR A 256 1.46 6.32 2.12
C THR A 256 1.07 6.67 3.56
N GLN A 257 2.05 6.68 4.48
CA GLN A 257 1.83 6.91 5.91
C GLN A 257 2.72 8.05 6.43
N ALA A 258 2.14 9.13 6.95
CA ALA A 258 2.94 10.20 7.57
C ALA A 258 3.47 9.76 8.95
N VAL A 259 2.72 8.93 9.65
CA VAL A 259 3.09 8.36 10.95
C VAL A 259 2.97 6.85 10.87
N PHE A 260 4.01 6.15 11.30
CA PHE A 260 4.12 4.69 11.25
C PHE A 260 4.72 4.16 12.55
N ASP A 261 4.69 2.84 12.73
CA ASP A 261 5.32 2.19 13.89
C ASP A 261 6.44 1.21 13.50
N ARG A 262 7.08 0.59 14.51
CA ARG A 262 8.16 -0.37 14.32
C ARG A 262 7.73 -1.59 13.50
N ARG A 263 6.46 -2.01 13.57
CA ARG A 263 5.94 -3.14 12.79
C ARG A 263 5.81 -2.79 11.33
N ASP A 264 5.47 -1.54 11.01
CA ASP A 264 5.46 -1.07 9.62
C ASP A 264 6.87 -1.07 9.02
N MET A 265 7.87 -0.55 9.76
CA MET A 265 9.28 -0.62 9.37
C MET A 265 9.76 -2.06 9.15
N ALA A 266 9.48 -2.93 10.12
CA ALA A 266 9.85 -4.34 10.02
C ALA A 266 9.19 -5.02 8.82
N ARG A 267 7.90 -4.74 8.59
CA ARG A 267 7.13 -5.31 7.47
C ARG A 267 7.65 -4.83 6.11
N GLU A 268 8.11 -3.58 6.02
CA GLU A 268 8.72 -3.05 4.80
C GLU A 268 10.13 -3.62 4.60
N LEU A 269 10.96 -3.67 5.64
CA LEU A 269 12.33 -4.18 5.56
C LEU A 269 12.37 -5.67 5.20
N ASN A 270 11.43 -6.47 5.73
CA ASN A 270 11.32 -7.91 5.47
C ASN A 270 10.95 -8.23 4.01
N ARG A 271 10.71 -7.22 3.18
CA ARG A 271 10.55 -7.37 1.72
C ARG A 271 11.88 -7.58 1.01
N TYR A 272 12.98 -7.12 1.62
CA TYR A 272 14.29 -7.01 0.98
C TYR A 272 15.37 -7.80 1.71
N ILE A 273 15.25 -7.94 3.04
CA ILE A 273 16.26 -8.57 3.90
C ILE A 273 15.70 -9.85 4.51
N ASP A 274 16.30 -11.00 4.17
CA ASP A 274 15.92 -12.33 4.67
C ASP A 274 16.84 -12.81 5.82
N ASP A 275 18.08 -12.30 5.91
CA ASP A 275 19.04 -12.68 6.96
C ASP A 275 18.65 -12.06 8.31
N PRO A 276 18.42 -12.86 9.37
CA PRO A 276 17.97 -12.34 10.66
C PRO A 276 18.95 -11.35 11.32
N GLN A 277 20.26 -11.55 11.17
CA GLN A 277 21.25 -10.68 11.80
C GLN A 277 21.38 -9.35 11.06
N GLN A 278 21.43 -9.39 9.73
CA GLN A 278 21.41 -8.22 8.87
C GLN A 278 20.12 -7.43 9.07
N PHE A 279 18.97 -8.11 9.16
CA PHE A 279 17.68 -7.50 9.46
C PHE A 279 17.72 -6.75 10.79
N GLN A 280 18.20 -7.39 11.86
CA GLN A 280 18.34 -6.75 13.17
C GLN A 280 19.30 -5.55 13.14
N ASN A 281 20.43 -5.68 12.42
CA ASN A 281 21.41 -4.61 12.28
C ASN A 281 20.83 -3.40 11.51
N ILE A 282 20.11 -3.63 10.41
CA ILE A 282 19.47 -2.57 9.63
C ILE A 282 18.32 -1.94 10.42
N MET A 283 17.51 -2.73 11.12
CA MET A 283 16.48 -2.20 12.03
C MET A 283 17.10 -1.29 13.10
N ALA A 284 18.20 -1.70 13.73
CA ALA A 284 18.89 -0.87 14.73
C ALA A 284 19.42 0.43 14.11
N ARG A 285 19.92 0.37 12.88
CA ARG A 285 20.40 1.56 12.14
C ARG A 285 19.27 2.51 11.78
N LEU A 286 18.14 1.99 11.28
CA LEU A 286 16.90 2.73 11.04
C LEU A 286 16.44 3.44 12.30
N GLU A 287 16.39 2.73 13.43
CA GLU A 287 15.99 3.27 14.73
C GLU A 287 16.93 4.37 15.24
N SER A 288 18.20 4.32 14.86
CA SER A 288 19.20 5.34 15.17
C SER A 288 19.37 6.43 14.11
N ALA A 289 18.59 6.38 13.02
CA ALA A 289 18.85 7.20 11.86
C ALA A 289 18.43 8.66 12.08
N PRO A 290 19.24 9.65 11.66
CA PRO A 290 18.99 11.07 11.96
C PRO A 290 17.72 11.65 11.30
N GLU A 291 17.25 11.00 10.24
CA GLU A 291 16.02 11.30 9.54
C GLU A 291 14.78 10.68 10.20
N LEU A 292 14.93 9.63 11.04
CA LEU A 292 13.82 9.07 11.80
C LEU A 292 13.51 10.00 12.98
N VAL A 293 12.26 10.41 13.09
CA VAL A 293 11.78 11.26 14.19
C VAL A 293 10.76 10.46 14.99
N GLN A 294 11.04 10.25 16.26
CA GLN A 294 10.08 9.66 17.19
C GLN A 294 9.11 10.75 17.66
N LEU A 295 7.83 10.57 17.34
CA LEU A 295 6.74 11.48 17.70
C LEU A 295 6.15 11.16 19.07
N ALA A 296 6.04 9.87 19.41
CA ALA A 296 5.54 9.42 20.70
C ALA A 296 6.27 8.14 21.15
N PRO A 297 6.62 8.01 22.44
CA PRO A 297 7.16 6.78 22.99
C PRO A 297 6.10 5.68 23.08
N GLU A 298 6.56 4.44 23.23
CA GLU A 298 5.69 3.33 23.60
C GLU A 298 5.11 3.58 25.00
N MET A 299 3.80 3.37 25.14
CA MET A 299 3.09 3.55 26.41
C MET A 299 2.36 2.27 26.78
N THR A 300 2.42 1.88 28.05
CA THR A 300 1.68 0.73 28.59
C THR A 300 0.81 1.18 29.75
N ASP A 301 -0.50 0.94 29.67
CA ASP A 301 -1.48 1.32 30.70
C ASP A 301 -1.89 0.13 31.61
N GLY A 302 -1.13 -0.96 31.58
CA GLY A 302 -1.40 -2.19 32.35
C GLY A 302 -2.39 -3.16 31.69
N ARG A 303 -3.15 -2.73 30.66
CA ARG A 303 -4.03 -3.60 29.86
C ARG A 303 -3.71 -3.60 28.37
N ARG A 304 -3.15 -2.51 27.84
CA ARG A 304 -2.78 -2.35 26.43
C ARG A 304 -1.43 -1.63 26.30
N THR A 305 -0.65 -2.08 25.32
CA THR A 305 0.58 -1.43 24.88
C THR A 305 0.29 -0.65 23.60
N VAL A 306 0.44 0.67 23.64
CA VAL A 306 0.39 1.55 22.48
C VAL A 306 1.81 1.66 21.93
N PRO A 307 2.06 1.20 20.68
CA PRO A 307 3.41 1.20 20.12
C PRO A 307 3.92 2.63 19.90
N ALA A 308 5.24 2.79 19.98
CA ALA A 308 5.91 4.04 19.63
C ALA A 308 5.54 4.49 18.20
N LYS A 309 5.46 5.82 18.01
CA LYS A 309 5.09 6.45 16.74
C LYS A 309 6.28 7.18 16.15
N PHE A 310 6.53 6.95 14.88
CA PHE A 310 7.65 7.48 14.13
C PHE A 310 7.20 8.19 12.84
N THR A 311 8.06 9.06 12.35
CA THR A 311 7.95 9.73 11.04
C THR A 311 9.34 10.03 10.48
N THR A 312 9.42 10.65 9.31
CA THR A 312 10.68 11.19 8.76
C THR A 312 10.79 12.70 8.97
N ARG A 313 12.03 13.19 9.05
CA ARG A 313 12.32 14.64 9.07
C ARG A 313 11.75 15.34 7.84
N GLU A 314 11.84 14.73 6.65
CA GLU A 314 11.25 15.27 5.43
C GLU A 314 9.73 15.45 5.55
N MET A 315 9.01 14.48 6.13
CA MET A 315 7.57 14.58 6.34
C MET A 315 7.23 15.72 7.30
N VAL A 316 7.95 15.83 8.43
CA VAL A 316 7.78 16.93 9.39
C VAL A 316 7.99 18.28 8.72
N MET A 317 9.06 18.42 7.93
CA MET A 317 9.34 19.67 7.21
C MET A 317 8.29 19.97 6.14
N THR A 318 7.80 18.95 5.44
CA THR A 318 6.77 19.12 4.41
C THR A 318 5.45 19.58 5.00
N GLU A 319 4.98 18.93 6.05
CA GLU A 319 3.74 19.34 6.74
C GLU A 319 3.90 20.71 7.39
N ARG A 320 5.07 21.03 7.95
CA ARG A 320 5.37 22.36 8.48
C ARG A 320 5.34 23.43 7.40
N ALA A 321 6.04 23.23 6.28
CA ALA A 321 6.09 24.19 5.19
C ALA A 321 4.70 24.44 4.56
N MET A 322 3.90 23.38 4.44
CA MET A 322 2.51 23.46 4.00
C MET A 322 1.67 24.33 4.95
N ILE A 323 1.78 24.12 6.27
CA ILE A 323 1.08 24.95 7.27
C ILE A 323 1.56 26.39 7.22
N ASP A 324 2.87 26.63 7.21
CA ASP A 324 3.41 27.99 7.19
C ASP A 324 2.96 28.75 5.92
N SER A 325 2.87 28.06 4.77
CA SER A 325 2.32 28.61 3.52
C SER A 325 0.83 28.94 3.66
N ALA A 326 0.05 28.04 4.27
CA ALA A 326 -1.37 28.26 4.54
C ALA A 326 -1.61 29.47 5.46
N GLU A 327 -0.83 29.61 6.54
CA GLU A 327 -0.90 30.75 7.47
C GLU A 327 -0.53 32.07 6.77
N ARG A 328 0.50 32.08 5.94
CA ARG A 328 0.88 33.27 5.15
C ARG A 328 -0.18 33.66 4.14
N LEU A 329 -0.81 32.70 3.46
CA LEU A 329 -1.94 32.95 2.56
C LEU A 329 -3.15 33.47 3.33
N ALA A 330 -3.47 32.88 4.49
CA ALA A 330 -4.60 33.31 5.31
C ALA A 330 -4.42 34.75 5.83
N GLY A 331 -3.21 35.13 6.25
CA GLY A 331 -2.89 36.47 6.74
C GLY A 331 -2.66 37.52 5.65
N ALA A 332 -2.62 37.15 4.38
CA ALA A 332 -2.47 38.08 3.26
C ALA A 332 -3.83 38.55 2.74
N GLU A 333 -4.02 39.87 2.64
CA GLU A 333 -5.28 40.50 2.23
C GLU A 333 -5.14 41.13 0.83
N SER A 334 -5.80 40.55 -0.18
CA SER A 334 -5.84 41.17 -1.52
C SER A 334 -6.96 40.71 -2.45
N HIS A 335 -7.87 39.84 -2.00
CA HIS A 335 -8.92 39.24 -2.86
C HIS A 335 -10.34 39.53 -2.36
N GLY A 336 -10.48 40.59 -1.56
CA GLY A 336 -11.77 41.04 -1.06
C GLY A 336 -12.66 41.50 -2.21
N VAL A 337 -13.91 41.08 -2.18
CA VAL A 337 -14.97 41.59 -3.06
C VAL A 337 -15.74 42.67 -2.32
N ALA A 338 -16.11 43.75 -3.01
CA ALA A 338 -16.88 44.82 -2.38
C ALA A 338 -18.20 44.27 -1.81
N ALA A 339 -18.53 44.60 -0.55
CA ALA A 339 -19.73 44.09 0.13
C ALA A 339 -21.03 44.34 -0.67
N GLY A 340 -21.12 45.47 -1.38
CA GLY A 340 -22.25 45.74 -2.28
C GLY A 340 -22.32 44.80 -3.48
N THR A 341 -21.18 44.36 -4.02
CA THR A 341 -21.11 43.36 -5.10
C THR A 341 -21.50 41.97 -4.60
N VAL A 342 -21.06 41.58 -3.40
CA VAL A 342 -21.47 40.33 -2.74
C VAL A 342 -22.97 40.33 -2.50
N ALA A 343 -23.52 41.37 -1.85
CA ALA A 343 -24.95 41.49 -1.56
C ALA A 343 -25.81 41.41 -2.84
N ARG A 344 -25.47 42.19 -3.88
CA ARG A 344 -26.18 42.13 -5.18
C ARG A 344 -26.13 40.75 -5.84
N THR A 345 -25.07 40.00 -5.60
CA THR A 345 -24.92 38.65 -6.18
C THR A 345 -25.73 37.64 -5.39
N VAL A 346 -25.68 37.69 -4.06
CA VAL A 346 -26.45 36.82 -3.18
C VAL A 346 -27.96 37.08 -3.32
N ASP A 347 -28.38 38.34 -3.42
CA ASP A 347 -29.80 38.72 -3.54
C ASP A 347 -30.44 38.31 -4.88
N ARG A 348 -29.65 37.86 -5.86
CA ARG A 348 -30.18 37.22 -7.09
C ARG A 348 -30.62 35.77 -6.86
N TYR A 349 -30.31 35.20 -5.70
CA TYR A 349 -30.54 33.80 -5.36
C TYR A 349 -31.37 33.67 -4.08
N ASP A 350 -32.70 33.57 -4.23
CA ASP A 350 -33.66 33.43 -3.11
C ASP A 350 -33.59 32.09 -2.36
N THR A 351 -32.75 31.15 -2.81
CA THR A 351 -32.74 29.75 -2.34
C THR A 351 -31.55 29.40 -1.43
N LEU A 352 -30.62 30.34 -1.22
CA LEU A 352 -29.44 30.14 -0.37
C LEU A 352 -29.86 30.03 1.11
N SER A 353 -29.29 29.06 1.83
CA SER A 353 -29.39 29.03 3.29
C SER A 353 -28.49 30.10 3.92
N ASP A 354 -28.74 30.41 5.21
CA ASP A 354 -27.90 31.35 5.96
C ASP A 354 -26.44 30.87 6.04
N GLU A 355 -26.21 29.55 6.20
CA GLU A 355 -24.87 28.95 6.18
C GLU A 355 -24.20 29.10 4.81
N GLN A 356 -24.94 28.92 3.71
CA GLN A 356 -24.40 29.12 2.35
C GLN A 356 -24.09 30.59 2.08
N ARG A 357 -24.93 31.52 2.57
CA ARG A 357 -24.67 32.96 2.51
C ARG A 357 -23.41 33.31 3.30
N ALA A 358 -23.28 32.83 4.53
CA ALA A 358 -22.09 33.02 5.35
C ALA A 358 -20.84 32.42 4.69
N ALA A 359 -20.95 31.27 4.04
CA ALA A 359 -19.84 30.68 3.27
C ALA A 359 -19.42 31.55 2.08
N VAL A 360 -20.38 32.12 1.33
CA VAL A 360 -20.09 33.07 0.24
C VAL A 360 -19.39 34.32 0.77
N GLU A 361 -19.90 34.91 1.86
CA GLU A 361 -19.30 36.08 2.51
C GLU A 361 -17.89 35.78 3.03
N HIS A 362 -17.68 34.60 3.64
CA HIS A 362 -16.38 34.15 4.12
C HIS A 362 -15.36 34.04 2.99
N VAL A 363 -15.69 33.35 1.89
CA VAL A 363 -14.72 33.16 0.79
C VAL A 363 -14.49 34.45 0.00
N THR A 364 -15.47 35.35 -0.08
CA THR A 364 -15.32 36.64 -0.76
C THR A 364 -14.64 37.72 0.09
N GLY A 365 -14.25 37.39 1.33
CA GLY A 365 -13.42 38.22 2.18
C GLY A 365 -11.99 38.42 1.67
N GLU A 366 -11.23 39.27 2.36
CA GLU A 366 -9.95 39.80 1.87
C GLU A 366 -8.81 38.77 1.81
N GLY A 367 -8.84 37.76 2.68
CA GLY A 367 -7.79 36.73 2.83
C GLY A 367 -7.52 35.91 1.57
N ARG A 368 -6.26 35.49 1.36
CA ARG A 368 -5.88 34.63 0.22
C ARG A 368 -6.04 33.13 0.46
N LEU A 369 -6.42 32.71 1.67
CA LEU A 369 -6.85 31.34 1.93
C LEU A 369 -8.19 31.38 2.65
N SER A 370 -9.14 30.58 2.15
CA SER A 370 -10.42 30.35 2.82
C SER A 370 -10.76 28.86 2.75
N VAL A 371 -11.39 28.36 3.79
CA VAL A 371 -11.77 26.95 3.89
C VAL A 371 -13.27 26.85 4.10
N ILE A 372 -13.92 25.98 3.34
CA ILE A 372 -15.30 25.58 3.57
C ILE A 372 -15.31 24.09 3.89
N ILE A 373 -15.77 23.74 5.08
CA ILE A 373 -16.20 22.38 5.40
C ILE A 373 -17.69 22.30 5.16
N GLY A 374 -18.14 21.24 4.51
CA GLY A 374 -19.55 20.95 4.49
C GLY A 374 -19.82 19.47 4.40
N ASP A 375 -20.84 19.02 5.14
CA ASP A 375 -21.29 17.64 5.09
C ASP A 375 -21.76 17.26 3.67
N ALA A 376 -21.89 15.96 3.40
CA ALA A 376 -22.29 15.45 2.10
C ALA A 376 -23.70 15.95 1.75
N GLY A 377 -23.83 16.68 0.64
CA GLY A 377 -25.14 17.17 0.16
C GLY A 377 -25.60 18.52 0.74
N THR A 378 -24.69 19.31 1.29
CA THR A 378 -24.93 20.67 1.84
C THR A 378 -24.93 21.79 0.79
N GLY A 379 -24.53 21.49 -0.46
CA GLY A 379 -24.57 22.44 -1.56
C GLY A 379 -23.34 23.35 -1.70
N LYS A 380 -22.14 22.90 -1.28
CA LYS A 380 -20.87 23.63 -1.44
C LYS A 380 -20.66 24.19 -2.85
N SER A 381 -20.88 23.39 -3.89
CA SER A 381 -20.71 23.81 -5.28
C SER A 381 -21.70 24.91 -5.71
N PHE A 382 -22.89 24.94 -5.11
CA PHE A 382 -23.87 26.01 -5.35
C PHE A 382 -23.41 27.32 -4.70
N ALA A 383 -22.89 27.29 -3.48
CA ALA A 383 -22.27 28.47 -2.86
C ALA A 383 -21.09 29.01 -3.72
N MET A 384 -20.29 28.11 -4.29
CA MET A 384 -19.18 28.50 -5.18
C MET A 384 -19.64 29.12 -6.50
N ARG A 385 -20.82 28.76 -7.02
CA ARG A 385 -21.41 29.46 -8.17
C ARG A 385 -21.62 30.95 -7.88
N VAL A 386 -22.18 31.24 -6.71
CA VAL A 386 -22.47 32.61 -6.26
C VAL A 386 -21.18 33.37 -6.00
N ALA A 387 -20.20 32.74 -5.33
CA ALA A 387 -18.90 33.33 -5.10
C ALA A 387 -18.13 33.60 -6.40
N LYS A 388 -18.21 32.67 -7.38
CA LYS A 388 -17.63 32.84 -8.73
C LYS A 388 -18.11 34.13 -9.38
N GLU A 389 -19.42 34.34 -9.42
CA GLU A 389 -20.00 35.56 -10.01
C GLU A 389 -19.53 36.83 -9.29
N ALA A 390 -19.41 36.79 -7.96
CA ALA A 390 -18.93 37.91 -7.16
C ALA A 390 -17.45 38.23 -7.46
N TRP A 391 -16.59 37.22 -7.60
CA TRP A 391 -15.18 37.39 -7.98
C TRP A 391 -15.02 37.89 -9.41
N GLU A 392 -15.76 37.33 -10.37
CA GLU A 392 -15.71 37.74 -11.78
C GLU A 392 -16.17 39.19 -11.97
N ALA A 393 -17.14 39.65 -11.17
CA ALA A 393 -17.58 41.05 -11.16
C ALA A 393 -16.48 42.04 -10.74
N GLU A 394 -15.48 41.60 -9.97
CA GLU A 394 -14.30 42.38 -9.57
C GLU A 394 -13.07 42.08 -10.45
N GLY A 395 -13.24 41.33 -11.53
CA GLY A 395 -12.19 41.05 -12.52
C GLY A 395 -11.20 39.95 -12.11
N PHE A 396 -11.54 39.11 -11.14
CA PHE A 396 -10.78 37.89 -10.85
C PHE A 396 -11.11 36.78 -11.85
N ARG A 397 -10.13 35.93 -12.12
CA ARG A 397 -10.30 34.69 -12.88
C ARG A 397 -10.43 33.53 -11.91
N VAL A 398 -11.53 32.80 -11.99
CA VAL A 398 -11.82 31.67 -11.08
C VAL A 398 -11.49 30.36 -11.79
N ARG A 399 -10.70 29.50 -11.15
CA ARG A 399 -10.26 28.20 -11.66
C ARG A 399 -10.54 27.12 -10.61
N GLY A 400 -10.97 25.94 -11.05
CA GLY A 400 -11.29 24.82 -10.17
C GLY A 400 -10.29 23.68 -10.33
N CYS A 401 -10.06 22.94 -9.25
CA CYS A 401 -9.38 21.66 -9.34
C CYS A 401 -9.82 20.66 -8.29
N ALA A 402 -9.59 19.39 -8.57
CA ALA A 402 -9.82 18.28 -7.65
C ALA A 402 -8.79 17.17 -7.87
N LEU A 403 -8.68 16.22 -6.94
CA LEU A 403 -7.80 15.06 -7.10
C LEU A 403 -8.26 14.17 -8.26
N ALA A 404 -9.56 13.88 -8.32
CA ALA A 404 -10.18 13.00 -9.30
C ALA A 404 -10.85 13.78 -10.44
N GLY A 405 -10.80 13.23 -11.66
CA GLY A 405 -11.39 13.86 -12.84
C GLY A 405 -12.92 14.04 -12.77
N LYS A 406 -13.61 13.13 -12.08
CA LYS A 406 -15.07 13.19 -11.86
C LYS A 406 -15.46 14.29 -10.87
N ALA A 407 -14.72 14.43 -9.76
CA ALA A 407 -14.92 15.53 -8.81
C ALA A 407 -14.71 16.90 -9.48
N ALA A 408 -13.73 17.01 -10.39
CA ALA A 408 -13.55 18.23 -11.18
C ALA A 408 -14.76 18.51 -12.09
N ASP A 409 -15.36 17.49 -12.73
CA ASP A 409 -16.57 17.68 -13.54
C ASP A 409 -17.78 18.08 -12.69
N GLU A 410 -17.95 17.47 -11.52
CA GLU A 410 -19.04 17.78 -10.59
C GLU A 410 -18.91 19.20 -10.04
N LEU A 411 -17.69 19.64 -9.68
CA LEU A 411 -17.41 21.02 -9.34
C LEU A 411 -17.79 21.94 -10.50
N GLN A 412 -17.40 21.63 -11.73
CA GLN A 412 -17.71 22.44 -12.90
C GLN A 412 -19.21 22.50 -13.19
N ALA A 413 -19.92 21.36 -13.14
CA ALA A 413 -21.36 21.30 -13.36
C ALA A 413 -22.14 22.04 -12.26
N GLY A 414 -21.70 21.91 -11.00
CA GLY A 414 -22.33 22.53 -9.84
C GLY A 414 -22.07 24.02 -9.71
N SER A 415 -20.85 24.48 -9.98
CA SER A 415 -20.41 25.87 -9.75
C SER A 415 -20.25 26.71 -11.02
N GLY A 416 -20.13 26.07 -12.19
CA GLY A 416 -19.77 26.73 -13.44
C GLY A 416 -18.29 27.13 -13.54
N ILE A 417 -17.43 26.71 -12.60
CA ILE A 417 -16.00 27.01 -12.60
C ILE A 417 -15.27 26.03 -13.53
N ASP A 418 -14.44 26.52 -14.46
CA ASP A 418 -13.59 25.66 -15.31
C ASP A 418 -12.62 24.86 -14.44
N SER A 419 -12.75 23.53 -14.48
CA SER A 419 -12.15 22.64 -13.48
C SER A 419 -11.32 21.52 -14.09
N ARG A 420 -10.16 21.22 -13.50
CA ARG A 420 -9.24 20.15 -13.96
C ARG A 420 -8.67 19.35 -12.79
N THR A 421 -7.96 18.26 -13.08
CA THR A 421 -7.25 17.54 -12.02
C THR A 421 -6.04 18.34 -11.53
N ILE A 422 -5.69 18.22 -10.24
CA ILE A 422 -4.49 18.86 -9.67
C ILE A 422 -3.23 18.46 -10.46
N HIS A 423 -3.11 17.18 -10.81
CA HIS A 423 -2.01 16.66 -11.64
C HIS A 423 -1.91 17.37 -13.01
N SER A 424 -3.05 17.68 -13.65
CA SER A 424 -3.06 18.38 -14.94
C SER A 424 -2.57 19.83 -14.80
N LEU A 425 -2.88 20.49 -13.68
CA LEU A 425 -2.40 21.84 -13.38
C LEU A 425 -0.91 21.83 -13.07
N GLU A 426 -0.44 20.95 -12.17
CA GLU A 426 0.98 20.81 -11.84
C GLU A 426 1.82 20.52 -13.09
N ALA A 427 1.36 19.63 -13.98
CA ALA A 427 2.04 19.35 -15.23
C ALA A 427 2.13 20.58 -16.16
N SER A 428 1.14 21.47 -16.11
CA SER A 428 1.14 22.71 -16.87
C SER A 428 2.11 23.72 -16.28
N TRP A 429 2.11 23.87 -14.95
CA TRP A 429 3.03 24.74 -14.23
C TRP A 429 4.49 24.33 -14.41
N ASN A 430 4.78 23.03 -14.38
CA ASN A 430 6.12 22.48 -14.62
C ASN A 430 6.63 22.75 -16.05
N ARG A 431 5.73 22.94 -17.02
CA ARG A 431 6.09 23.37 -18.39
C ARG A 431 6.12 24.89 -18.55
N GLY A 432 5.83 25.65 -17.49
CA GLY A 432 5.74 27.11 -17.53
C GLY A 432 4.52 27.64 -18.28
N VAL A 433 3.44 26.85 -18.40
CA VAL A 433 2.20 27.25 -19.09
C VAL A 433 1.01 27.26 -18.13
N ASP A 434 0.03 28.12 -18.40
CA ASP A 434 -1.21 28.27 -17.59
C ASP A 434 -0.94 28.54 -16.09
N MET A 435 0.10 29.36 -15.82
CA MET A 435 0.53 29.72 -14.46
C MET A 435 -0.56 30.47 -13.69
N LEU A 436 -0.49 30.39 -12.35
CA LEU A 436 -1.28 31.24 -11.46
C LEU A 436 -0.76 32.68 -11.48
N THR A 437 -1.66 33.64 -11.24
CA THR A 437 -1.36 35.07 -11.12
C THR A 437 -2.10 35.66 -9.92
N ALA A 438 -1.75 36.89 -9.53
CA ALA A 438 -2.41 37.61 -8.44
C ALA A 438 -3.87 38.01 -8.73
N ARG A 439 -4.40 37.68 -9.92
CA ARG A 439 -5.80 37.87 -10.31
C ARG A 439 -6.59 36.56 -10.33
N ASP A 440 -6.01 35.48 -9.81
CA ASP A 440 -6.65 34.16 -9.81
C ASP A 440 -7.19 33.75 -8.45
N VAL A 441 -8.34 33.09 -8.48
CA VAL A 441 -8.91 32.33 -7.37
C VAL A 441 -8.91 30.86 -7.76
N LEU A 442 -8.14 30.03 -7.04
CA LEU A 442 -8.08 28.58 -7.22
C LEU A 442 -8.97 27.89 -6.20
N VAL A 443 -10.05 27.26 -6.66
CA VAL A 443 -10.97 26.48 -5.84
C VAL A 443 -10.56 25.01 -5.90
N ILE A 444 -10.21 24.42 -4.76
CA ILE A 444 -9.81 23.01 -4.62
C ILE A 444 -10.99 22.25 -4.00
N ASP A 445 -11.63 21.36 -4.74
CA ASP A 445 -12.70 20.50 -4.25
C ASP A 445 -12.20 19.12 -3.83
N GLU A 446 -12.91 18.50 -2.89
CA GLU A 446 -12.51 17.26 -2.21
C GLU A 446 -11.07 17.32 -1.64
N ALA A 447 -10.72 18.48 -1.06
CA ALA A 447 -9.37 18.74 -0.55
C ALA A 447 -8.93 17.76 0.55
N GLY A 448 -9.87 17.15 1.27
CA GLY A 448 -9.63 16.08 2.24
C GLY A 448 -8.96 14.83 1.67
N MET A 449 -9.06 14.60 0.35
CA MET A 449 -8.42 13.48 -0.33
C MET A 449 -7.00 13.78 -0.81
N VAL A 450 -6.55 15.04 -0.73
CA VAL A 450 -5.23 15.46 -1.24
C VAL A 450 -4.17 15.22 -0.16
N GLY A 451 -3.11 14.48 -0.49
CA GLY A 451 -2.00 14.22 0.44
C GLY A 451 -1.19 15.49 0.76
N SER A 452 -0.53 15.51 1.92
CA SER A 452 0.18 16.71 2.42
C SER A 452 1.23 17.23 1.44
N ARG A 453 1.95 16.36 0.73
CA ARG A 453 2.97 16.77 -0.25
C ARG A 453 2.36 17.50 -1.46
N GLN A 454 1.31 16.93 -2.05
CA GLN A 454 0.65 17.53 -3.21
C GLN A 454 -0.04 18.84 -2.83
N LEU A 455 -0.71 18.87 -1.68
CA LEU A 455 -1.34 20.08 -1.20
C LEU A 455 -0.31 21.19 -0.91
N GLY A 456 0.82 20.86 -0.28
CA GLY A 456 1.93 21.80 -0.05
C GLY A 456 2.44 22.45 -1.33
N ARG A 457 2.62 21.67 -2.41
CA ARG A 457 3.06 22.23 -3.72
C ARG A 457 2.02 23.16 -4.34
N VAL A 458 0.74 22.85 -4.21
CA VAL A 458 -0.35 23.71 -4.72
C VAL A 458 -0.41 25.03 -3.97
N LEU A 459 -0.32 24.98 -2.63
CA LEU A 459 -0.30 26.20 -1.81
C LEU A 459 0.95 27.04 -2.09
N GLU A 460 2.12 26.42 -2.20
CA GLU A 460 3.36 27.12 -2.56
C GLU A 460 3.25 27.81 -3.93
N ALA A 461 2.64 27.16 -4.92
CA ALA A 461 2.42 27.75 -6.24
C ALA A 461 1.47 28.96 -6.18
N ALA A 462 0.38 28.86 -5.41
CA ALA A 462 -0.55 29.95 -5.21
C ALA A 462 0.09 31.13 -4.44
N GLU A 463 0.86 30.83 -3.39
CA GLU A 463 1.61 31.80 -2.59
C GLU A 463 2.57 32.59 -3.47
N LYS A 464 3.41 31.91 -4.27
CA LYS A 464 4.36 32.57 -5.20
C LYS A 464 3.68 33.44 -6.25
N ALA A 465 2.52 33.01 -6.74
CA ALA A 465 1.74 33.77 -7.70
C ALA A 465 0.98 34.96 -7.07
N GLY A 466 0.84 34.95 -5.74
CA GLY A 466 -0.04 35.87 -5.03
C GLY A 466 -1.52 35.62 -5.31
N ALA A 467 -1.90 34.41 -5.69
CA ALA A 467 -3.28 34.00 -5.96
C ALA A 467 -4.05 33.68 -4.66
N LYS A 468 -5.38 33.65 -4.72
CA LYS A 468 -6.22 33.13 -3.64
C LYS A 468 -6.49 31.63 -3.83
N VAL A 469 -6.55 30.90 -2.72
CA VAL A 469 -6.98 29.51 -2.66
C VAL A 469 -8.26 29.40 -1.82
N VAL A 470 -9.24 28.66 -2.33
CA VAL A 470 -10.44 28.27 -1.60
C VAL A 470 -10.47 26.77 -1.53
N MET A 471 -10.40 26.20 -0.32
CA MET A 471 -10.42 24.76 -0.12
C MET A 471 -11.82 24.31 0.28
N LEU A 472 -12.40 23.39 -0.47
CA LEU A 472 -13.67 22.76 -0.17
C LEU A 472 -13.41 21.30 0.22
N GLY A 473 -14.07 20.84 1.26
CA GLY A 473 -13.97 19.45 1.65
C GLY A 473 -15.02 19.03 2.65
N ASP A 474 -14.89 17.77 3.03
CA ASP A 474 -15.59 17.15 4.15
C ASP A 474 -14.52 16.33 4.88
N ASP A 475 -14.14 16.77 6.06
CA ASP A 475 -13.10 16.14 6.89
C ASP A 475 -13.57 14.80 7.48
N LYS A 476 -14.86 14.49 7.37
CA LYS A 476 -15.48 13.23 7.79
C LYS A 476 -15.57 12.20 6.66
N GLN A 477 -15.33 12.58 5.40
CA GLN A 477 -15.27 11.66 4.25
C GLN A 477 -13.91 10.94 4.16
N LEU A 478 -13.67 10.24 3.05
CA LEU A 478 -12.47 9.41 2.87
C LEU A 478 -11.21 10.26 2.89
N ALA A 479 -10.21 9.80 3.64
CA ALA A 479 -8.91 10.43 3.73
C ALA A 479 -8.07 10.19 2.47
N ALA A 480 -7.05 11.03 2.27
CA ALA A 480 -6.07 10.85 1.21
C ALA A 480 -5.43 9.46 1.22
N ILE A 481 -5.11 8.94 0.03
CA ILE A 481 -4.29 7.73 -0.12
C ILE A 481 -2.82 8.05 0.19
N GLU A 482 -2.32 9.17 -0.32
CA GLU A 482 -0.96 9.67 -0.05
C GLU A 482 -0.81 10.17 1.40
N ALA A 483 0.40 10.08 1.95
CA ALA A 483 0.68 10.39 3.36
C ALA A 483 0.19 11.77 3.84
N GLY A 484 -0.22 11.81 5.11
CA GLY A 484 -0.61 13.01 5.86
C GLY A 484 -2.09 13.37 5.77
N ALA A 485 -2.52 14.32 6.59
CA ALA A 485 -3.90 14.81 6.70
C ALA A 485 -3.94 16.34 6.54
N GLY A 486 -3.33 16.85 5.46
CA GLY A 486 -3.07 18.28 5.30
C GLY A 486 -4.29 19.19 5.35
N PHE A 487 -5.41 18.79 4.74
CA PHE A 487 -6.67 19.55 4.80
C PHE A 487 -7.17 19.74 6.24
N ARG A 488 -7.23 18.67 7.04
CA ARG A 488 -7.64 18.74 8.46
C ARG A 488 -6.72 19.70 9.22
N ALA A 489 -5.42 19.52 9.06
CA ALA A 489 -4.43 20.30 9.80
C ALA A 489 -4.42 21.80 9.45
N ILE A 490 -4.73 22.17 8.20
CA ILE A 490 -4.92 23.56 7.78
C ILE A 490 -6.20 24.12 8.37
N THR A 491 -7.28 23.35 8.29
CA THR A 491 -8.60 23.78 8.77
C THR A 491 -8.58 24.09 10.27
N GLU A 492 -7.95 23.23 11.07
CA GLU A 492 -7.81 23.43 12.53
C GLU A 492 -7.03 24.72 12.89
N ARG A 493 -6.17 25.22 12.00
CA ARG A 493 -5.32 26.41 12.25
C ARG A 493 -5.89 27.70 11.67
N VAL A 494 -6.38 27.64 10.44
CA VAL A 494 -6.88 28.81 9.69
C VAL A 494 -8.37 29.07 10.00
N GLY A 495 -9.07 28.05 10.50
CA GLY A 495 -10.53 28.06 10.62
C GLY A 495 -11.22 27.78 9.30
N ALA A 496 -12.53 27.51 9.37
CA ALA A 496 -13.36 27.27 8.21
C ALA A 496 -14.77 27.85 8.42
N ALA A 497 -15.44 28.16 7.32
CA ALA A 497 -16.90 28.28 7.31
C ALA A 497 -17.51 26.88 7.19
N GLU A 498 -18.45 26.55 8.07
CA GLU A 498 -19.14 25.26 8.05
C GLU A 498 -20.52 25.39 7.40
N ILE A 499 -20.85 24.44 6.52
CA ILE A 499 -22.20 24.24 6.00
C ILE A 499 -22.66 22.86 6.49
N THR A 500 -23.51 22.83 7.50
CA THR A 500 -23.94 21.60 8.17
C THR A 500 -25.34 21.17 7.76
N GLN A 501 -26.13 22.09 7.20
CA GLN A 501 -27.50 21.80 6.80
C GLN A 501 -27.53 20.93 5.54
N ILE A 502 -27.72 19.62 5.74
CA ILE A 502 -27.89 18.66 4.65
C ILE A 502 -29.26 18.87 3.98
N ARG A 503 -29.25 19.15 2.68
CA ARG A 503 -30.48 19.37 1.88
C ARG A 503 -30.72 18.28 0.83
N ARG A 504 -29.82 17.28 0.75
CA ARG A 504 -29.85 16.21 -0.24
C ARG A 504 -31.02 15.25 -0.02
N GLN A 505 -31.22 14.75 1.21
CA GLN A 505 -32.31 13.82 1.49
C GLN A 505 -33.66 14.53 1.48
N THR A 506 -34.70 13.87 1.00
CA THR A 506 -36.06 14.41 0.92
C THR A 506 -36.76 14.40 2.28
N GLU A 507 -36.60 13.30 3.02
CA GLU A 507 -37.21 13.05 4.33
C GLU A 507 -36.40 13.67 5.48
N SER A 508 -37.08 14.23 6.49
CA SER A 508 -36.42 14.89 7.63
C SER A 508 -35.59 13.91 8.48
N TRP A 509 -36.14 12.73 8.75
CA TRP A 509 -35.45 11.69 9.55
C TRP A 509 -34.15 11.22 8.87
N ALA A 510 -34.13 11.14 7.53
CA ALA A 510 -32.96 10.71 6.77
C ALA A 510 -31.88 11.80 6.76
N ARG A 511 -32.27 13.08 6.77
CA ARG A 511 -31.35 14.21 6.99
C ARG A 511 -30.73 14.13 8.38
N GLU A 512 -31.55 13.96 9.42
CA GLU A 512 -31.08 13.82 10.81
C GLU A 512 -30.12 12.64 10.97
N ALA A 513 -30.47 11.46 10.44
CA ALA A 513 -29.60 10.29 10.45
C ALA A 513 -28.28 10.52 9.70
N SER A 514 -28.32 11.22 8.56
CA SER A 514 -27.11 11.60 7.81
C SER A 514 -26.24 12.59 8.57
N THR A 515 -26.84 13.51 9.32
CA THR A 515 -26.13 14.44 10.22
C THR A 515 -25.45 13.68 11.37
N GLU A 516 -26.11 12.69 11.97
CA GLU A 516 -25.50 11.87 13.03
C GLU A 516 -24.33 11.03 12.50
N LEU A 517 -24.48 10.43 11.31
CA LEU A 517 -23.37 9.75 10.62
C LEU A 517 -22.18 10.69 10.36
N ALA A 518 -22.45 11.93 9.92
CA ALA A 518 -21.42 12.94 9.71
C ALA A 518 -20.69 13.30 11.01
N ARG A 519 -21.44 13.55 12.10
CA ARG A 519 -20.89 13.81 13.45
C ARG A 519 -20.11 12.63 14.01
N GLY A 520 -20.41 11.43 13.52
CA GLY A 520 -19.71 10.21 13.90
C GLY A 520 -20.44 9.31 14.86
N ASP A 521 -21.66 9.68 15.20
CA ASP A 521 -22.56 8.80 15.90
C ASP A 521 -23.16 7.82 14.90
N VAL A 522 -22.32 6.88 14.46
CA VAL A 522 -22.70 5.84 13.49
C VAL A 522 -23.82 4.97 14.06
N ARG A 523 -23.87 4.78 15.37
CA ARG A 523 -24.91 4.00 16.03
C ARG A 523 -26.26 4.70 15.89
N THR A 524 -26.39 5.93 16.37
CA THR A 524 -27.64 6.69 16.27
C THR A 524 -28.09 6.86 14.82
N GLY A 525 -27.14 7.15 13.92
CA GLY A 525 -27.41 7.24 12.49
C GLY A 525 -27.97 5.94 11.91
N LEU A 526 -27.33 4.79 12.19
CA LEU A 526 -27.80 3.48 11.72
C LEU A 526 -29.08 3.01 12.43
N ASP A 527 -29.32 3.36 13.69
CA ASP A 527 -30.53 3.00 14.43
C ASP A 527 -31.75 3.57 13.70
N ALA A 528 -31.68 4.84 13.26
CA ALA A 528 -32.74 5.48 12.48
C ALA A 528 -33.07 4.74 11.17
N TYR A 529 -32.08 4.22 10.47
CA TYR A 529 -32.29 3.35 9.29
C TYR A 529 -32.85 1.99 9.70
N HIS A 530 -32.30 1.38 10.75
CA HIS A 530 -32.68 0.04 11.20
C HIS A 530 -34.14 -0.04 11.65
N GLU A 531 -34.60 0.92 12.46
CA GLU A 531 -35.99 1.05 12.92
C GLU A 531 -37.00 1.14 11.76
N ARG A 532 -36.56 1.58 10.59
CA ARG A 532 -37.37 1.75 9.38
C ARG A 532 -37.19 0.61 8.38
N GLY A 533 -36.46 -0.45 8.74
CA GLY A 533 -36.22 -1.61 7.89
C GLY A 533 -35.15 -1.39 6.81
N HIS A 534 -34.33 -0.34 6.93
CA HIS A 534 -33.25 -0.01 6.00
C HIS A 534 -31.88 -0.58 6.42
N VAL A 535 -31.84 -1.46 7.42
CA VAL A 535 -30.67 -2.29 7.71
C VAL A 535 -31.11 -3.75 7.69
N ARG A 536 -30.60 -4.50 6.71
CA ARG A 536 -30.92 -5.91 6.48
C ARG A 536 -29.71 -6.76 6.80
N ILE A 537 -29.91 -7.69 7.73
CA ILE A 537 -28.87 -8.61 8.15
C ILE A 537 -29.34 -10.00 7.75
N GLU A 538 -28.60 -10.59 6.82
CA GLU A 538 -28.76 -11.98 6.43
C GLU A 538 -27.71 -12.83 7.17
N ASP A 539 -27.86 -14.15 7.13
CA ASP A 539 -26.95 -15.04 7.84
C ASP A 539 -25.54 -15.00 7.23
N THR A 540 -25.46 -15.05 5.90
CA THR A 540 -24.20 -15.04 5.14
C THR A 540 -24.06 -13.80 4.26
N ARG A 541 -22.82 -13.49 3.85
CA ARG A 541 -22.57 -12.41 2.89
C ARG A 541 -23.21 -12.68 1.52
N GLU A 542 -23.30 -13.95 1.10
CA GLU A 542 -23.95 -14.31 -0.18
C GLU A 542 -25.46 -14.08 -0.15
N GLU A 543 -26.13 -14.42 0.95
CA GLU A 543 -27.55 -14.13 1.12
C GLU A 543 -27.79 -12.62 1.15
N ALA A 544 -26.93 -11.85 1.85
CA ALA A 544 -27.00 -10.40 1.86
C ALA A 544 -26.88 -9.78 0.45
N ARG A 545 -25.99 -10.31 -0.40
CA ARG A 545 -25.87 -9.91 -1.81
C ARG A 545 -27.13 -10.24 -2.61
N THR A 546 -27.69 -11.41 -2.39
CA THR A 546 -28.90 -11.87 -3.09
C THR A 546 -30.11 -11.03 -2.72
N ALA A 547 -30.29 -10.74 -1.42
CA ALA A 547 -31.33 -9.86 -0.92
C ALA A 547 -31.18 -8.44 -1.51
N LEU A 548 -29.97 -7.89 -1.48
CA LEU A 548 -29.65 -6.59 -2.08
C LEU A 548 -30.06 -6.53 -3.56
N ALA A 549 -29.66 -7.53 -4.35
CA ALA A 549 -29.99 -7.58 -5.77
C ALA A 549 -31.50 -7.68 -6.01
N ALA A 550 -32.22 -8.47 -5.22
CA ALA A 550 -33.67 -8.61 -5.31
C ALA A 550 -34.39 -7.28 -5.01
N ASP A 551 -33.97 -6.57 -3.95
CA ASP A 551 -34.55 -5.28 -3.61
C ASP A 551 -34.24 -4.21 -4.65
N TRP A 552 -33.00 -4.18 -5.15
CA TRP A 552 -32.63 -3.25 -6.23
C TRP A 552 -33.49 -3.47 -7.47
N LEU A 553 -33.74 -4.72 -7.85
CA LEU A 553 -34.61 -5.07 -8.98
C LEU A 553 -36.05 -4.61 -8.77
N ALA A 554 -36.64 -4.92 -7.63
CA ALA A 554 -38.01 -4.52 -7.31
C ALA A 554 -38.18 -2.98 -7.35
N ASP A 555 -37.13 -2.24 -6.97
CA ASP A 555 -37.14 -0.79 -6.94
C ASP A 555 -36.86 -0.12 -8.29
N ARG A 556 -36.56 -0.88 -9.35
CA ARG A 556 -36.39 -0.30 -10.70
C ARG A 556 -37.71 0.17 -11.30
N GLU A 557 -38.81 -0.54 -11.02
CA GLU A 557 -40.15 -0.14 -11.48
C GLU A 557 -40.57 1.23 -10.93
N LYS A 558 -40.01 1.64 -9.79
CA LYS A 558 -40.25 2.97 -9.19
C LYS A 558 -39.62 4.13 -9.98
N GLY A 559 -38.71 3.85 -10.92
CA GLY A 559 -37.97 4.86 -11.68
C GLY A 559 -37.00 5.69 -10.83
N GLY A 560 -36.21 6.56 -11.47
CA GLY A 560 -35.17 7.34 -10.79
C GLY A 560 -33.80 6.64 -10.74
N THR A 561 -32.81 7.37 -10.23
CA THR A 561 -31.40 6.95 -10.19
C THR A 561 -31.11 6.06 -8.99
N SER A 562 -30.29 5.03 -9.17
CA SER A 562 -29.86 4.16 -8.06
C SER A 562 -28.39 3.76 -8.19
N ILE A 563 -27.78 3.35 -7.08
CA ILE A 563 -26.40 2.87 -7.06
C ILE A 563 -26.24 1.73 -6.04
N ILE A 564 -25.42 0.74 -6.40
CA ILE A 564 -24.99 -0.32 -5.50
C ILE A 564 -23.54 -0.07 -5.11
N LEU A 565 -23.26 -0.09 -3.81
CA LEU A 565 -21.97 0.25 -3.22
C LEU A 565 -21.41 -0.91 -2.41
N ALA A 566 -20.12 -1.17 -2.57
CA ALA A 566 -19.37 -2.08 -1.71
C ALA A 566 -17.99 -1.50 -1.39
N HIS A 567 -17.35 -2.02 -0.34
CA HIS A 567 -16.00 -1.60 0.02
C HIS A 567 -14.96 -2.07 -1.02
N THR A 568 -15.05 -3.32 -1.46
CA THR A 568 -14.01 -4.00 -2.23
C THR A 568 -14.49 -4.25 -3.66
N ASN A 569 -13.61 -4.18 -4.67
CA ASN A 569 -14.04 -4.46 -6.04
C ASN A 569 -14.51 -5.96 -6.21
N LYS A 570 -14.22 -6.92 -5.30
CA LYS A 570 -14.57 -8.37 -5.40
C LYS A 570 -16.00 -8.46 -4.99
N ASP A 571 -16.33 -7.78 -3.90
CA ASP A 571 -17.72 -7.59 -3.53
C ASP A 571 -18.46 -6.86 -4.67
N VAL A 572 -17.87 -5.84 -5.32
CA VAL A 572 -18.45 -5.21 -6.53
C VAL A 572 -18.63 -6.20 -7.69
N ALA A 573 -17.62 -7.01 -8.02
CA ALA A 573 -17.67 -7.98 -9.10
C ALA A 573 -18.75 -9.03 -8.82
N SER A 574 -18.76 -9.60 -7.60
CA SER A 574 -19.81 -10.53 -7.18
C SER A 574 -21.20 -9.89 -7.17
N LEU A 575 -21.34 -8.61 -6.80
CA LEU A 575 -22.62 -7.90 -6.88
C LEU A 575 -23.06 -7.68 -8.33
N ASN A 576 -22.14 -7.29 -9.23
CA ASN A 576 -22.41 -7.19 -10.67
C ASN A 576 -22.93 -8.52 -11.22
N ASP A 577 -22.26 -9.62 -10.91
CA ASP A 577 -22.65 -10.96 -11.34
C ASP A 577 -24.01 -11.38 -10.77
N THR A 578 -24.25 -11.10 -9.49
CA THR A 578 -25.52 -11.42 -8.79
C THR A 578 -26.68 -10.65 -9.41
N VAL A 579 -26.54 -9.34 -9.58
CA VAL A 579 -27.57 -8.47 -10.17
C VAL A 579 -27.86 -8.87 -11.61
N ARG A 580 -26.81 -9.07 -12.42
CA ARG A 580 -26.97 -9.48 -13.81
C ARG A 580 -27.62 -10.85 -13.93
N THR A 581 -27.25 -11.81 -13.09
CA THR A 581 -27.89 -13.14 -13.04
C THR A 581 -29.38 -13.03 -12.74
N ALA A 582 -29.75 -12.19 -11.78
CA ALA A 582 -31.14 -11.97 -11.43
C ALA A 582 -31.93 -11.28 -12.56
N LEU A 583 -31.33 -10.31 -13.27
CA LEU A 583 -31.92 -9.69 -14.46
C LEU A 583 -32.18 -10.71 -15.58
N LYS A 584 -31.23 -11.61 -15.83
CA LYS A 584 -31.40 -12.69 -16.81
C LYS A 584 -32.56 -13.62 -16.42
N ALA A 585 -32.63 -14.02 -15.16
CA ALA A 585 -33.69 -14.89 -14.66
C ALA A 585 -35.08 -14.25 -14.81
N SER A 586 -35.18 -12.91 -14.70
CA SER A 586 -36.42 -12.15 -14.93
C SER A 586 -36.77 -11.94 -16.42
N GLY A 587 -35.87 -12.26 -17.36
CA GLY A 587 -36.06 -12.05 -18.79
C GLY A 587 -35.96 -10.58 -19.25
N GLU A 588 -35.40 -9.71 -18.41
CA GLU A 588 -35.27 -8.28 -18.69
C GLU A 588 -34.04 -7.89 -19.52
N LEU A 589 -33.08 -8.80 -19.66
CA LEU A 589 -31.93 -8.61 -20.55
C LEU A 589 -32.21 -9.22 -21.92
N GLY A 590 -31.86 -8.46 -22.96
CA GLY A 590 -31.96 -8.92 -24.34
C GLY A 590 -30.97 -10.04 -24.68
N ALA A 591 -30.82 -10.31 -25.98
CA ALA A 591 -29.80 -11.25 -26.44
C ALA A 591 -28.41 -10.79 -26.00
N GLU A 592 -27.62 -11.75 -25.50
CA GLU A 592 -26.25 -11.48 -25.08
C GLU A 592 -25.32 -11.50 -26.28
N THR A 593 -24.47 -10.48 -26.34
CA THR A 593 -23.40 -10.38 -27.31
C THR A 593 -22.07 -10.34 -26.58
N GLU A 594 -21.08 -11.07 -27.08
CA GLU A 594 -19.75 -11.06 -26.50
C GLU A 594 -19.04 -9.76 -26.90
N PHE A 595 -18.43 -9.09 -25.92
CA PHE A 595 -17.60 -7.93 -26.14
C PHE A 595 -16.21 -8.17 -25.55
N LEU A 596 -15.21 -7.79 -26.32
CA LEU A 596 -13.83 -8.08 -26.00
C LEU A 596 -13.26 -6.91 -25.16
N THR A 597 -13.24 -7.04 -23.83
CA THR A 597 -12.60 -6.07 -22.91
C THR A 597 -11.12 -6.43 -22.70
N GLU A 598 -10.17 -5.50 -22.52
CA GLU A 598 -9.89 -4.78 -21.26
C GLU A 598 -9.47 -5.75 -20.10
N ARG A 599 -10.28 -6.79 -19.85
CA ARG A 599 -10.09 -7.76 -18.76
C ARG A 599 -10.54 -9.18 -19.05
N GLY A 600 -10.91 -9.50 -20.27
CA GLY A 600 -11.56 -10.78 -20.54
C GLY A 600 -12.76 -10.61 -21.45
N ALA A 601 -13.20 -11.70 -22.09
CA ALA A 601 -14.47 -11.68 -22.79
C ALA A 601 -15.57 -11.38 -21.76
N ARG A 602 -16.45 -10.46 -22.10
CA ARG A 602 -17.58 -10.07 -21.26
C ARG A 602 -18.82 -10.03 -22.12
N SER A 603 -19.88 -10.70 -21.68
CA SER A 603 -21.16 -10.64 -22.38
C SER A 603 -21.91 -9.39 -21.93
N PHE A 604 -22.36 -8.59 -22.90
CA PHE A 604 -23.28 -7.48 -22.69
C PHE A 604 -24.58 -7.74 -23.46
N ALA A 605 -25.69 -7.33 -22.88
CA ALA A 605 -27.00 -7.31 -23.50
C ALA A 605 -27.54 -5.89 -23.52
N GLU A 606 -28.49 -5.62 -24.40
CA GLU A 606 -29.30 -4.40 -24.30
C GLU A 606 -29.92 -4.29 -22.90
N GLY A 607 -29.79 -3.12 -22.29
CA GLY A 607 -30.18 -2.86 -20.91
C GLY A 607 -29.07 -3.06 -19.87
N ASP A 608 -27.94 -3.69 -20.22
CA ASP A 608 -26.84 -3.89 -19.27
C ASP A 608 -26.28 -2.54 -18.77
N ARG A 609 -25.90 -2.52 -17.49
CA ARG A 609 -25.19 -1.38 -16.90
C ARG A 609 -23.69 -1.59 -17.04
N LEU A 610 -22.98 -0.55 -17.50
CA LEU A 610 -21.56 -0.59 -17.84
C LEU A 610 -20.79 0.53 -17.12
N VAL A 611 -19.53 0.26 -16.78
CA VAL A 611 -18.56 1.23 -16.26
C VAL A 611 -17.33 1.35 -17.17
N PHE A 612 -16.86 2.56 -17.41
CA PHE A 612 -15.62 2.88 -18.11
C PHE A 612 -14.44 2.87 -17.13
N LEU A 613 -13.33 2.23 -17.49
CA LEU A 613 -12.18 1.99 -16.61
C LEU A 613 -10.94 2.83 -16.96
N LYS A 614 -10.97 3.55 -18.10
CA LYS A 614 -9.86 4.41 -18.56
C LYS A 614 -10.37 5.73 -19.08
N ASN A 615 -9.56 6.78 -18.91
CA ASN A 615 -9.86 8.07 -19.53
C ASN A 615 -9.61 8.01 -21.04
N ASP A 616 -10.55 8.53 -21.82
CA ASP A 616 -10.41 8.73 -23.25
C ASP A 616 -11.05 10.05 -23.67
N SER A 617 -10.24 10.94 -24.25
CA SER A 617 -10.69 12.28 -24.65
C SER A 617 -11.51 12.29 -25.94
N ALA A 618 -11.32 11.31 -26.84
CA ALA A 618 -12.07 11.24 -28.09
C ALA A 618 -13.51 10.77 -27.84
N LEU A 619 -13.67 9.75 -27.00
CA LEU A 619 -14.96 9.31 -26.49
C LEU A 619 -15.52 10.27 -25.43
N GLY A 620 -14.69 11.12 -24.83
CA GLY A 620 -15.08 12.05 -23.76
C GLY A 620 -15.49 11.34 -22.47
N VAL A 621 -14.96 10.15 -22.23
CA VAL A 621 -15.26 9.32 -21.05
C VAL A 621 -14.07 9.30 -20.09
N LYS A 622 -14.36 9.14 -18.80
CA LYS A 622 -13.35 9.05 -17.73
C LYS A 622 -13.48 7.74 -16.98
N ASN A 623 -12.41 7.31 -16.32
CA ASN A 623 -12.45 6.19 -15.40
C ASN A 623 -13.54 6.43 -14.31
N GLY A 624 -14.44 5.47 -14.15
CA GLY A 624 -15.61 5.53 -13.27
C GLY A 624 -16.87 6.13 -13.90
N THR A 625 -16.86 6.46 -15.20
CA THR A 625 -18.07 6.89 -15.91
C THR A 625 -19.01 5.69 -16.05
N LEU A 626 -20.31 5.88 -15.82
CA LEU A 626 -21.33 4.85 -15.95
C LEU A 626 -22.21 5.13 -17.18
N GLY A 627 -22.57 4.06 -17.92
CA GLY A 627 -23.55 4.13 -19.01
C GLY A 627 -24.40 2.85 -19.16
N THR A 628 -25.62 2.96 -19.73
CA THR A 628 -26.50 1.82 -20.04
C THR A 628 -26.27 1.46 -21.50
N VAL A 629 -26.10 0.17 -21.76
CA VAL A 629 -26.02 -0.38 -23.12
C VAL A 629 -27.40 -0.25 -23.77
N GLU A 630 -27.50 0.53 -24.84
CA GLU A 630 -28.71 0.64 -25.66
C GLU A 630 -28.69 -0.34 -26.82
N LYS A 631 -27.50 -0.65 -27.34
CA LYS A 631 -27.32 -1.69 -28.36
C LYS A 631 -26.04 -2.45 -28.09
N ALA A 632 -26.15 -3.77 -28.14
CA ALA A 632 -25.04 -4.71 -28.06
C ALA A 632 -24.94 -5.50 -29.37
N GLU A 633 -24.00 -5.10 -30.22
CA GLU A 633 -23.66 -5.80 -31.47
C GLU A 633 -22.29 -6.46 -31.33
N ASP A 634 -21.98 -7.40 -32.21
CA ASP A 634 -20.75 -8.19 -32.10
C ASP A 634 -19.52 -7.25 -32.19
N GLY A 635 -18.72 -7.22 -31.12
CA GLY A 635 -17.59 -6.31 -30.98
C GLY A 635 -17.92 -4.81 -30.88
N ARG A 636 -19.19 -4.39 -30.78
CA ARG A 636 -19.58 -2.97 -30.72
C ARG A 636 -20.68 -2.68 -29.70
N LEU A 637 -20.50 -1.62 -28.91
CA LEU A 637 -21.49 -1.15 -27.96
C LEU A 637 -21.92 0.28 -28.27
N SER A 638 -23.23 0.51 -28.22
CA SER A 638 -23.82 1.84 -28.11
C SER A 638 -24.27 2.03 -26.66
N VAL A 639 -23.65 2.99 -25.96
CA VAL A 639 -23.88 3.21 -24.54
C VAL A 639 -24.40 4.61 -24.31
N ARG A 640 -25.57 4.73 -23.68
CA ARG A 640 -26.07 5.99 -23.15
C ARG A 640 -25.49 6.24 -21.77
N LEU A 641 -24.59 7.20 -21.67
CA LEU A 641 -24.00 7.65 -20.41
C LEU A 641 -25.09 8.22 -19.48
N ASP A 642 -24.85 8.23 -18.18
CA ASP A 642 -25.77 8.86 -17.21
C ASP A 642 -25.88 10.38 -17.39
N SER A 643 -24.93 10.99 -18.10
CA SER A 643 -25.05 12.39 -18.55
C SER A 643 -26.06 12.59 -19.68
N GLY A 644 -26.63 11.52 -20.23
CA GLY A 644 -27.55 11.52 -21.36
C GLY A 644 -26.88 11.48 -22.73
N ARG A 645 -25.55 11.55 -22.78
CA ARG A 645 -24.79 11.47 -24.04
C ARG A 645 -24.66 10.02 -24.51
N GLU A 646 -24.90 9.79 -25.78
CA GLU A 646 -24.63 8.50 -26.44
C GLU A 646 -23.16 8.41 -26.85
N VAL A 647 -22.55 7.25 -26.60
CA VAL A 647 -21.17 6.95 -26.96
C VAL A 647 -21.15 5.58 -27.63
N ASP A 648 -20.70 5.58 -28.88
CA ASP A 648 -20.46 4.37 -29.66
C ASP A 648 -18.97 4.06 -29.64
N PHE A 649 -18.64 2.80 -29.39
CA PHE A 649 -17.27 2.31 -29.47
C PHE A 649 -17.25 0.83 -29.81
N ASP A 650 -16.16 0.41 -30.45
CA ASP A 650 -15.88 -0.98 -30.75
C ASP A 650 -14.76 -1.49 -29.83
N ALA A 651 -14.72 -2.80 -29.64
CA ALA A 651 -13.73 -3.46 -28.79
C ALA A 651 -12.28 -3.21 -29.25
N GLY A 652 -12.07 -3.03 -30.56
CA GLY A 652 -10.75 -2.75 -31.14
C GLY A 652 -10.23 -1.35 -30.84
N THR A 653 -11.11 -0.37 -30.61
CA THR A 653 -10.72 1.01 -30.28
C THR A 653 -10.78 1.31 -28.79
N TYR A 654 -11.69 0.70 -28.04
CA TYR A 654 -11.84 0.93 -26.60
C TYR A 654 -12.40 -0.30 -25.86
N GLY A 655 -11.52 -1.12 -25.29
CA GLY A 655 -11.89 -2.30 -24.49
C GLY A 655 -11.99 -2.07 -22.97
N HIS A 656 -11.71 -0.85 -22.47
CA HIS A 656 -11.60 -0.58 -21.02
C HIS A 656 -12.97 -0.40 -20.34
N VAL A 657 -13.81 -1.44 -20.38
CA VAL A 657 -15.15 -1.45 -19.77
C VAL A 657 -15.39 -2.69 -18.93
N ASP A 658 -16.33 -2.63 -17.99
CA ASP A 658 -16.82 -3.77 -17.22
C ASP A 658 -18.31 -3.56 -16.88
N HIS A 659 -18.97 -4.53 -16.26
CA HIS A 659 -20.31 -4.33 -15.73
C HIS A 659 -20.30 -3.26 -14.63
N GLY A 660 -21.31 -2.39 -14.63
CA GLY A 660 -21.39 -1.19 -13.81
C GLY A 660 -22.64 -1.12 -12.93
N TYR A 661 -23.18 -2.26 -12.50
CA TYR A 661 -24.32 -2.30 -11.57
C TYR A 661 -23.92 -1.85 -10.17
N ALA A 662 -22.73 -2.26 -9.73
CA ALA A 662 -22.11 -1.88 -8.48
C ALA A 662 -20.78 -1.15 -8.71
N VAL A 663 -20.40 -0.30 -7.75
CA VAL A 663 -19.10 0.39 -7.71
C VAL A 663 -18.56 0.42 -6.29
N THR A 664 -17.26 0.70 -6.14
CA THR A 664 -16.71 0.87 -4.79
C THR A 664 -17.18 2.16 -4.16
N ILE A 665 -17.29 2.17 -2.83
CA ILE A 665 -17.63 3.37 -2.04
C ILE A 665 -16.70 4.54 -2.40
N HIS A 666 -15.41 4.29 -2.62
CA HIS A 666 -14.42 5.28 -3.06
C HIS A 666 -14.79 5.92 -4.41
N LYS A 667 -15.24 5.14 -5.41
CA LYS A 667 -15.64 5.63 -6.74
C LYS A 667 -16.99 6.36 -6.73
N SER A 668 -17.75 6.22 -5.65
CA SER A 668 -19.04 6.89 -5.44
C SER A 668 -18.93 8.25 -4.75
N GLN A 669 -17.72 8.69 -4.37
CA GLN A 669 -17.54 10.01 -3.78
C GLN A 669 -18.03 11.11 -4.73
N GLY A 670 -18.65 12.15 -4.17
CA GLY A 670 -19.36 13.19 -4.92
C GLY A 670 -20.73 12.79 -5.50
N VAL A 671 -20.96 11.50 -5.79
CA VAL A 671 -22.20 11.02 -6.42
C VAL A 671 -23.43 11.25 -5.54
N THR A 672 -24.53 11.65 -6.18
CA THR A 672 -25.87 11.72 -5.58
C THR A 672 -26.86 10.96 -6.46
N VAL A 673 -27.57 10.00 -5.88
CA VAL A 673 -28.63 9.21 -6.53
C VAL A 673 -29.91 9.26 -5.70
N ASP A 674 -31.02 8.78 -6.24
CA ASP A 674 -32.28 8.73 -5.49
C ASP A 674 -32.25 7.58 -4.47
N ARG A 675 -31.72 6.40 -4.85
CA ARG A 675 -31.64 5.22 -3.97
C ARG A 675 -30.24 4.59 -3.91
N ALA A 676 -29.75 4.30 -2.71
CA ALA A 676 -28.46 3.65 -2.50
C ALA A 676 -28.60 2.28 -1.81
N TYR A 677 -27.83 1.31 -2.27
CA TYR A 677 -27.77 -0.04 -1.72
C TYR A 677 -26.34 -0.32 -1.31
N VAL A 678 -26.09 -0.57 -0.02
CA VAL A 678 -24.73 -0.65 0.52
C VAL A 678 -24.48 -2.04 1.09
N LEU A 679 -23.48 -2.75 0.62
CA LEU A 679 -23.02 -3.99 1.24
C LEU A 679 -21.95 -3.69 2.30
N ALA A 680 -22.27 -3.95 3.57
CA ALA A 680 -21.38 -3.83 4.69
C ALA A 680 -20.46 -5.05 4.83
N THR A 681 -19.17 -4.80 5.06
CA THR A 681 -18.19 -5.85 5.39
C THR A 681 -17.32 -5.44 6.58
N GLY A 682 -16.67 -6.40 7.24
CA GLY A 682 -15.85 -6.15 8.43
C GLY A 682 -14.65 -5.21 8.24
N GLY A 683 -14.29 -4.93 6.98
CA GLY A 683 -13.26 -3.95 6.61
C GLY A 683 -13.74 -2.50 6.56
N MET A 684 -15.05 -2.25 6.62
CA MET A 684 -15.59 -0.89 6.66
C MET A 684 -15.40 -0.23 8.02
N ASP A 685 -15.21 1.08 7.97
CA ASP A 685 -15.05 1.98 9.09
C ASP A 685 -16.09 3.12 9.02
N ARG A 686 -15.97 4.10 9.92
CA ARG A 686 -16.90 5.24 10.02
C ARG A 686 -16.99 6.03 8.73
N ASN A 687 -15.86 6.32 8.11
CA ASN A 687 -15.80 7.17 6.92
C ASN A 687 -16.43 6.46 5.73
N LEU A 688 -16.17 5.15 5.57
CA LEU A 688 -16.82 4.32 4.55
C LEU A 688 -18.33 4.19 4.78
N ALA A 689 -18.77 4.02 6.03
CA ALA A 689 -20.19 3.93 6.37
C ALA A 689 -20.92 5.25 6.08
N TYR A 690 -20.36 6.38 6.52
CA TYR A 690 -20.90 7.71 6.24
C TYR A 690 -20.99 7.98 4.73
N VAL A 691 -19.92 7.72 3.98
CA VAL A 691 -19.89 7.92 2.53
C VAL A 691 -20.91 7.02 1.84
N GLY A 692 -20.99 5.74 2.19
CA GLY A 692 -21.93 4.80 1.56
C GLY A 692 -23.40 5.15 1.84
N MET A 693 -23.73 5.45 3.09
CA MET A 693 -25.12 5.68 3.51
C MET A 693 -25.67 7.04 3.08
N THR A 694 -24.83 8.02 2.74
CA THR A 694 -25.29 9.40 2.46
C THR A 694 -25.41 9.75 0.97
N ARG A 695 -25.27 8.80 0.04
CA ARG A 695 -25.38 9.08 -1.41
C ARG A 695 -26.81 9.23 -1.94
N HIS A 696 -27.82 8.87 -1.15
CA HIS A 696 -29.23 8.84 -1.56
C HIS A 696 -29.96 10.19 -1.36
N ARG A 697 -31.04 10.41 -2.12
CA ARG A 697 -32.07 11.44 -1.85
C ARG A 697 -33.29 10.85 -1.14
N ASP A 698 -33.72 9.66 -1.54
CA ASP A 698 -34.98 9.06 -1.09
C ASP A 698 -34.75 7.95 -0.07
N SER A 699 -33.88 6.98 -0.36
CA SER A 699 -33.57 5.90 0.59
C SER A 699 -32.17 5.31 0.43
N ALA A 700 -31.56 4.93 1.55
CA ALA A 700 -30.38 4.06 1.59
C ALA A 700 -30.69 2.82 2.40
N THR A 701 -30.33 1.64 1.88
CA THR A 701 -30.45 0.37 2.60
C THR A 701 -29.08 -0.29 2.74
N LEU A 702 -28.71 -0.64 3.97
CA LEU A 702 -27.48 -1.35 4.32
C LEU A 702 -27.75 -2.85 4.43
N TYR A 703 -26.96 -3.67 3.76
CA TYR A 703 -27.02 -5.13 3.78
C TYR A 703 -25.76 -5.68 4.43
N ALA A 704 -25.88 -6.66 5.31
CA ALA A 704 -24.75 -7.28 5.99
C ALA A 704 -24.98 -8.79 6.14
N GLY A 705 -23.90 -9.57 6.00
CA GLY A 705 -23.90 -10.97 6.46
C GLY A 705 -23.50 -11.03 7.93
N ALA A 706 -24.28 -11.69 8.78
CA ALA A 706 -24.00 -11.80 10.21
C ALA A 706 -22.62 -12.39 10.47
N GLU A 707 -22.20 -13.39 9.66
CA GLU A 707 -20.89 -14.04 9.74
C GLU A 707 -19.68 -13.08 9.71
N ASP A 708 -19.81 -11.91 9.07
CA ASP A 708 -18.74 -10.92 8.95
C ASP A 708 -18.53 -10.10 10.24
N PHE A 709 -19.54 -10.04 11.10
CA PHE A 709 -19.59 -9.15 12.26
C PHE A 709 -19.73 -9.89 13.58
N THR A 710 -20.18 -11.14 13.55
CA THR A 710 -20.31 -11.96 14.75
C THR A 710 -19.03 -12.73 15.06
N ASP A 711 -18.62 -12.73 16.34
CA ASP A 711 -17.47 -13.50 16.82
C ASP A 711 -17.77 -15.00 16.87
N ARG A 712 -16.72 -15.82 17.13
CA ARG A 712 -16.76 -17.27 17.41
C ARG A 712 -17.67 -17.69 18.62
N ARG A 713 -18.51 -16.80 19.14
CA ARG A 713 -19.46 -17.02 20.25
C ARG A 713 -20.92 -16.86 19.79
N SER A 714 -21.14 -16.93 18.48
CA SER A 714 -22.44 -16.99 17.82
C SER A 714 -22.52 -18.25 16.98
N GLY A 715 -23.73 -18.77 16.79
CA GLY A 715 -23.97 -19.95 15.97
C GLY A 715 -25.32 -20.60 16.26
N ARG A 716 -25.59 -21.72 15.60
CA ARG A 716 -26.78 -22.53 15.88
C ARG A 716 -26.59 -23.23 17.23
N LEU A 717 -27.53 -23.07 18.15
CA LEU A 717 -27.55 -23.75 19.44
C LEU A 717 -27.78 -25.25 19.22
N VAL A 718 -26.74 -26.08 19.37
CA VAL A 718 -26.82 -27.53 19.12
C VAL A 718 -26.85 -28.36 20.40
N ALA A 719 -26.34 -27.82 21.51
CA ALA A 719 -26.47 -28.44 22.82
C ALA A 719 -26.33 -27.39 23.93
N HIS A 720 -26.97 -27.62 25.07
CA HIS A 720 -26.70 -26.89 26.31
C HIS A 720 -27.16 -27.72 27.51
N GLY A 721 -26.58 -27.48 28.69
CA GLY A 721 -26.95 -28.22 29.89
C GLY A 721 -25.92 -28.13 31.01
N ALA A 722 -26.14 -28.87 32.09
CA ALA A 722 -25.16 -29.00 33.18
C ALA A 722 -24.30 -30.25 32.98
N ALA A 723 -22.98 -30.10 33.06
CA ALA A 723 -22.01 -31.19 33.00
C ALA A 723 -20.76 -30.84 33.83
N PRO A 724 -19.89 -31.81 34.17
CA PRO A 724 -18.57 -31.50 34.73
C PRO A 724 -17.80 -30.57 33.78
N TYR A 725 -17.18 -29.50 34.30
CA TYR A 725 -16.48 -28.50 33.48
C TYR A 725 -15.45 -29.16 32.55
N GLU A 726 -15.48 -28.79 31.26
CA GLU A 726 -14.69 -29.39 30.16
C GLU A 726 -14.93 -30.90 29.93
N ASN A 727 -16.04 -31.43 30.47
CA ASN A 727 -16.36 -32.86 30.50
C ASN A 727 -15.34 -33.72 31.27
N ASP A 728 -14.55 -33.13 32.16
CA ASP A 728 -13.66 -33.86 33.05
C ASP A 728 -14.43 -34.29 34.32
N PRO A 729 -14.57 -35.60 34.61
CA PRO A 729 -15.27 -36.09 35.80
C PRO A 729 -14.68 -35.60 37.13
N ALA A 730 -13.42 -35.13 37.16
CA ALA A 730 -12.78 -34.58 38.34
C ALA A 730 -13.20 -33.11 38.63
N ASN A 731 -13.83 -32.43 37.68
CA ASN A 731 -14.21 -31.03 37.79
C ASN A 731 -15.61 -30.82 38.40
N SER A 732 -15.84 -29.60 38.91
CA SER A 732 -17.15 -29.19 39.39
C SER A 732 -18.18 -29.06 38.26
N GLN A 733 -19.47 -29.21 38.59
CA GLN A 733 -20.58 -29.02 37.66
C GLN A 733 -20.64 -27.57 37.18
N SER A 734 -20.74 -27.37 35.87
CA SER A 734 -20.92 -26.07 35.23
C SER A 734 -21.93 -26.18 34.10
N TYR A 735 -22.57 -25.06 33.77
CA TYR A 735 -23.47 -25.01 32.63
C TYR A 735 -22.65 -24.78 31.36
N PHE A 736 -23.03 -25.46 30.27
CA PHE A 736 -22.41 -25.31 28.97
C PHE A 736 -23.43 -24.95 27.90
N VAL A 737 -22.93 -24.28 26.87
CA VAL A 737 -23.65 -23.99 25.63
C VAL A 737 -22.73 -24.34 24.47
N THR A 738 -23.19 -25.19 23.56
CA THR A 738 -22.49 -25.56 22.33
C THR A 738 -23.17 -24.91 21.15
N LEU A 739 -22.39 -24.11 20.42
CA LEU A 739 -22.79 -23.44 19.20
C LEU A 739 -22.09 -24.07 18.00
N GLU A 740 -22.81 -24.24 16.91
CA GLU A 740 -22.29 -24.69 15.62
C GLU A 740 -22.23 -23.51 14.64
N SER A 741 -21.06 -23.27 14.03
CA SER A 741 -20.92 -22.29 12.96
C SER A 741 -21.40 -22.84 11.62
N ASP A 742 -21.60 -21.97 10.63
CA ASP A 742 -22.03 -22.37 9.27
C ASP A 742 -21.03 -23.30 8.56
N SER A 743 -19.75 -23.22 8.93
CA SER A 743 -18.71 -24.17 8.49
C SER A 743 -18.75 -25.54 9.18
N GLY A 744 -19.77 -25.81 10.00
CA GLY A 744 -19.95 -27.06 10.74
C GLY A 744 -19.05 -27.21 11.97
N LYS A 745 -18.37 -26.14 12.40
CA LYS A 745 -17.47 -26.18 13.55
C LYS A 745 -18.24 -25.93 14.84
N GLN A 746 -18.22 -26.92 15.73
CA GLN A 746 -18.83 -26.81 17.06
C GLN A 746 -17.88 -26.18 18.08
N ARG A 747 -18.44 -25.37 18.97
CA ARG A 747 -17.72 -24.75 20.08
C ARG A 747 -18.57 -24.70 21.33
N THR A 748 -18.01 -25.19 22.43
CA THR A 748 -18.63 -25.15 23.74
C THR A 748 -18.09 -23.98 24.56
N VAL A 749 -19.01 -23.20 25.14
CA VAL A 749 -18.74 -22.15 26.14
C VAL A 749 -19.28 -22.64 27.48
N TRP A 750 -18.49 -22.46 28.53
CA TRP A 750 -18.84 -22.88 29.89
C TRP A 750 -19.01 -21.66 30.79
N GLY A 751 -19.98 -21.71 31.70
CA GLY A 751 -20.25 -20.62 32.62
C GLY A 751 -21.51 -20.84 33.44
N VAL A 752 -21.42 -20.63 34.74
CA VAL A 752 -22.55 -20.84 35.68
C VAL A 752 -23.75 -19.93 35.41
N ASP A 753 -23.54 -18.76 34.81
CA ASP A 753 -24.60 -17.81 34.48
C ASP A 753 -25.25 -18.06 33.10
N LEU A 754 -24.69 -18.97 32.29
CA LEU A 754 -25.28 -19.34 30.99
C LEU A 754 -26.67 -19.99 31.15
N ALA A 755 -26.89 -20.73 32.24
CA ALA A 755 -28.19 -21.33 32.52
C ALA A 755 -29.31 -20.28 32.61
N ARG A 756 -29.03 -19.18 33.32
CA ARG A 756 -29.93 -18.03 33.43
C ARG A 756 -30.09 -17.37 32.07
N ALA A 757 -28.98 -17.07 31.40
CA ALA A 757 -28.99 -16.34 30.13
C ALA A 757 -29.80 -17.06 29.02
N VAL A 758 -29.68 -18.39 28.92
CA VAL A 758 -30.45 -19.21 27.96
C VAL A 758 -31.92 -19.31 28.37
N ALA A 759 -32.22 -19.42 29.67
CA ALA A 759 -33.59 -19.48 30.14
C ALA A 759 -34.34 -18.15 29.94
N GLU A 760 -33.68 -17.01 30.17
CA GLU A 760 -34.26 -15.68 29.98
C GLU A 760 -34.50 -15.33 28.51
N SER A 761 -33.64 -15.80 27.59
CA SER A 761 -33.84 -15.56 26.15
C SER A 761 -34.89 -16.45 25.52
N GLY A 762 -35.23 -17.58 26.15
CA GLY A 762 -36.17 -18.56 25.60
C GLY A 762 -35.63 -19.34 24.40
N ALA A 763 -34.31 -19.32 24.16
CA ALA A 763 -33.69 -20.00 23.03
C ALA A 763 -33.83 -21.53 23.11
N GLN A 764 -34.15 -22.14 21.97
CA GLN A 764 -34.31 -23.58 21.79
C GLN A 764 -33.16 -24.19 20.97
N LEU A 765 -32.98 -25.51 21.08
CA LEU A 765 -32.05 -26.22 20.20
C LEU A 765 -32.45 -26.01 18.74
N GLY A 766 -31.49 -25.60 17.92
CA GLY A 766 -31.69 -25.20 16.52
C GLY A 766 -31.79 -23.69 16.32
N ASP A 767 -32.05 -22.91 17.37
CA ASP A 767 -32.09 -21.45 17.28
C ASP A 767 -30.69 -20.88 17.08
N ARG A 768 -30.62 -19.79 16.31
CA ARG A 768 -29.38 -19.06 16.09
C ARG A 768 -29.20 -18.00 17.17
N ILE A 769 -28.20 -18.18 18.03
CA ILE A 769 -27.98 -17.32 19.18
C ILE A 769 -26.57 -16.78 19.23
N GLY A 770 -26.41 -15.65 19.92
CA GLY A 770 -25.12 -15.09 20.27
C GLY A 770 -24.95 -14.97 21.78
N LEU A 771 -23.77 -15.36 22.27
CA LEU A 771 -23.39 -15.24 23.68
C LEU A 771 -22.56 -13.96 23.88
N GLU A 772 -23.16 -12.99 24.56
CA GLU A 772 -22.50 -11.76 24.97
C GLU A 772 -22.04 -11.86 26.44
N HIS A 773 -20.80 -11.44 26.69
CA HIS A 773 -20.25 -11.34 28.04
C HIS A 773 -20.47 -9.91 28.55
N THR A 774 -21.33 -9.75 29.56
CA THR A 774 -21.78 -8.43 30.04
C THR A 774 -21.01 -7.93 31.27
N GLY A 775 -20.14 -8.76 31.84
CA GLY A 775 -19.29 -8.40 32.98
C GLY A 775 -18.81 -9.61 33.76
N SER A 776 -18.00 -9.40 34.79
CA SER A 776 -17.51 -10.46 35.67
C SER A 776 -17.51 -9.99 37.13
N GLU A 777 -17.94 -10.86 38.03
CA GLU A 777 -17.90 -10.65 39.48
C GLU A 777 -16.84 -11.57 40.10
N ALA A 778 -15.95 -11.04 40.94
CA ALA A 778 -14.97 -11.85 41.65
C ALA A 778 -15.65 -12.60 42.82
N VAL A 779 -15.59 -13.93 42.79
CA VAL A 779 -16.21 -14.81 43.80
C VAL A 779 -15.12 -15.63 44.48
N GLN A 780 -15.17 -15.68 45.81
CA GLN A 780 -14.26 -16.50 46.60
C GLN A 780 -14.76 -17.95 46.66
N LEU A 781 -13.93 -18.88 46.20
CA LEU A 781 -14.20 -20.31 46.16
C LEU A 781 -14.04 -20.94 47.56
N PRO A 782 -14.69 -22.10 47.83
CA PRO A 782 -14.60 -22.78 49.13
C PRO A 782 -13.19 -23.20 49.55
N ASP A 783 -12.26 -23.31 48.61
CA ASP A 783 -10.83 -23.62 48.83
C ASP A 783 -9.97 -22.38 49.12
N GLY A 784 -10.59 -21.18 49.16
CA GLY A 784 -9.93 -19.90 49.39
C GLY A 784 -9.40 -19.21 48.11
N GLY A 785 -9.56 -19.83 46.93
CA GLY A 785 -9.24 -19.21 45.64
C GLY A 785 -10.21 -18.08 45.27
N ILE A 786 -9.81 -17.19 44.37
CA ILE A 786 -10.69 -16.18 43.77
C ILE A 786 -10.94 -16.59 42.32
N ALA A 787 -12.21 -16.73 41.93
CA ALA A 787 -12.63 -17.03 40.56
C ALA A 787 -13.53 -15.92 40.03
N GLU A 788 -13.56 -15.73 38.71
CA GLU A 788 -14.45 -14.76 38.07
C GLU A 788 -15.75 -15.45 37.63
N ARG A 789 -16.87 -15.00 38.21
CA ARG A 789 -18.21 -15.34 37.75
C ARG A 789 -18.59 -14.39 36.61
N ASN A 790 -18.50 -14.91 35.39
CA ASN A 790 -18.90 -14.19 34.18
C ASN A 790 -20.43 -14.07 34.10
N HIS A 791 -20.93 -12.87 33.78
CA HIS A 791 -22.31 -12.60 33.42
C HIS A 791 -22.50 -12.71 31.91
N TRP A 792 -23.59 -13.38 31.52
CA TRP A 792 -23.89 -13.67 30.12
C TRP A 792 -25.27 -13.14 29.73
N GLN A 793 -25.39 -12.70 28.49
CA GLN A 793 -26.66 -12.41 27.84
C GLN A 793 -26.76 -13.20 26.54
N VAL A 794 -27.92 -13.77 26.27
CA VAL A 794 -28.21 -14.46 25.01
C VAL A 794 -29.04 -13.51 24.15
N ASN A 795 -28.47 -13.06 23.05
CA ASN A 795 -29.15 -12.19 22.09
C ASN A 795 -29.53 -13.02 20.85
N GLY A 796 -30.61 -12.60 20.17
CA GLY A 796 -30.91 -13.12 18.83
C GLY A 796 -29.75 -12.83 17.87
N SER A 797 -29.47 -13.74 16.93
CA SER A 797 -28.34 -13.60 16.01
C SER A 797 -28.32 -12.26 15.26
N ALA A 798 -29.49 -11.80 14.81
CA ALA A 798 -29.63 -10.54 14.07
C ALA A 798 -29.33 -9.29 14.94
N GLU A 799 -29.77 -9.27 16.19
CA GLU A 799 -29.58 -8.13 17.10
C GLU A 799 -28.12 -8.02 17.58
N LEU A 800 -27.48 -9.16 17.85
CA LEU A 800 -26.04 -9.18 18.16
C LEU A 800 -25.22 -8.79 16.93
N ALA A 801 -25.57 -9.32 15.75
CA ALA A 801 -24.91 -8.96 14.49
C ALA A 801 -25.05 -7.46 14.20
N TYR A 802 -26.22 -6.88 14.44
CA TYR A 802 -26.46 -5.45 14.29
C TYR A 802 -25.60 -4.61 15.24
N THR A 803 -25.57 -4.96 16.53
CA THR A 803 -24.76 -4.24 17.52
C THR A 803 -23.28 -4.28 17.14
N LYS A 804 -22.78 -5.45 16.74
CA LYS A 804 -21.38 -5.61 16.29
C LYS A 804 -21.10 -4.91 14.97
N LEU A 805 -22.06 -4.91 14.04
CA LEU A 805 -22.00 -4.14 12.79
C LEU A 805 -21.86 -2.64 13.10
N ALA A 806 -22.73 -2.08 13.93
CA ALA A 806 -22.70 -0.67 14.30
C ALA A 806 -21.39 -0.30 15.02
N GLU A 807 -20.91 -1.12 15.96
CA GLU A 807 -19.60 -0.94 16.61
C GLU A 807 -18.45 -0.97 15.59
N ARG A 808 -18.48 -1.93 14.66
CA ARG A 808 -17.44 -2.11 13.63
C ARG A 808 -17.42 -0.95 12.65
N LEU A 809 -18.58 -0.50 12.21
CA LEU A 809 -18.73 0.66 11.33
C LEU A 809 -18.47 1.98 12.08
N GLY A 810 -18.62 2.02 13.41
CA GLY A 810 -18.28 3.20 14.22
C GLY A 810 -16.79 3.41 14.47
N ARG A 811 -15.92 2.45 14.09
CA ARG A 811 -14.47 2.56 14.32
C ARG A 811 -13.89 3.75 13.58
N GLN A 812 -13.12 4.56 14.29
CA GLN A 812 -12.36 5.66 13.70
C GLN A 812 -10.94 5.19 13.40
N GLN A 813 -10.49 5.41 12.16
CA GLN A 813 -9.07 5.33 11.78
C GLN A 813 -8.66 6.64 11.13
N PRO A 814 -8.58 7.75 11.89
CA PRO A 814 -8.19 9.01 11.30
C PRO A 814 -6.75 8.88 10.81
N LYS A 815 -6.47 9.39 9.61
CA LYS A 815 -5.12 9.42 9.09
C LYS A 815 -4.27 10.30 10.00
N ALA A 816 -3.20 9.71 10.53
CA ALA A 816 -2.28 10.42 11.42
C ALA A 816 -1.40 11.38 10.63
N SER A 817 -1.22 12.58 11.17
CA SER A 817 -0.30 13.62 10.70
C SER A 817 0.79 13.83 11.74
N THR A 818 1.97 14.29 11.32
CA THR A 818 3.04 14.68 12.25
C THR A 818 2.61 15.86 13.12
N LEU A 819 1.70 16.68 12.61
CA LEU A 819 1.15 17.86 13.28
C LEU A 819 0.29 17.51 14.51
N ASP A 820 -0.26 16.29 14.56
CA ASP A 820 -1.00 15.77 15.73
C ASP A 820 -0.09 15.60 16.95
N PHE A 821 1.22 15.57 16.72
CA PHE A 821 2.27 15.37 17.71
C PHE A 821 3.13 16.62 17.88
N ALA A 822 2.65 17.79 17.46
CA ALA A 822 3.42 19.03 17.44
C ALA A 822 4.14 19.33 18.78
N GLU A 823 3.47 19.18 19.93
CA GLU A 823 4.10 19.46 21.22
C GLU A 823 5.27 18.52 21.56
N SER A 824 5.21 17.24 21.16
CA SER A 824 6.30 16.28 21.37
C SER A 824 7.35 16.31 20.25
N ALA A 825 6.95 16.55 19.00
CA ALA A 825 7.82 16.62 17.83
C ALA A 825 8.68 17.88 17.81
N TYR A 826 8.11 19.04 18.20
CA TYR A 826 8.82 20.31 18.24
C TYR A 826 9.61 20.49 19.54
N GLY A 827 9.11 19.98 20.68
CA GLY A 827 9.83 20.01 21.96
C GLY A 827 11.13 19.19 21.96
N PHE A 828 11.19 18.05 21.25
CA PHE A 828 12.42 17.26 21.12
C PHE A 828 13.39 17.83 20.07
N ALA A 829 12.90 18.56 19.07
CA ALA A 829 13.73 19.24 18.07
C ALA A 829 14.43 20.48 18.66
N GLU A 830 13.77 21.18 19.61
CA GLU A 830 14.35 22.31 20.33
C GLU A 830 15.27 21.91 21.49
N GLN A 831 15.07 20.75 22.13
CA GLN A 831 15.91 20.27 23.24
C GLN A 831 17.32 19.78 22.82
N ARG A 832 17.66 19.83 21.53
CA ARG A 832 19.04 19.76 21.04
C ARG A 832 19.40 21.09 20.38
N ASP A 833 19.93 22.01 21.20
CA ASP A 833 20.60 23.28 20.86
C ASP A 833 20.84 23.50 19.34
N PHE A 834 19.90 24.19 18.70
CA PHE A 834 19.94 24.51 17.28
C PHE A 834 20.50 25.92 17.06
N ASP A 835 21.84 26.07 17.14
CA ASP A 835 22.55 27.19 16.51
C ASP A 835 22.98 26.78 15.09
N GLY A 836 22.07 27.01 14.14
CA GLY A 836 22.30 26.72 12.71
C GLY A 836 23.49 27.47 12.09
N ALA A 837 23.99 28.55 12.71
CA ALA A 837 25.11 29.32 12.20
C ALA A 837 26.47 28.88 12.79
N GLY A 838 26.48 28.35 14.01
CA GLY A 838 27.66 27.78 14.68
C GLY A 838 28.07 26.43 14.10
N VAL A 839 27.10 25.57 13.77
CA VAL A 839 27.37 24.23 13.22
C VAL A 839 28.00 24.33 11.83
N VAL A 840 27.51 25.19 10.94
CA VAL A 840 28.09 25.36 9.59
C VAL A 840 29.55 25.84 9.67
N ARG A 841 29.88 26.73 10.62
CA ARG A 841 31.28 27.16 10.85
C ARG A 841 32.16 26.03 11.37
N GLN A 842 31.70 25.29 12.38
CA GLN A 842 32.42 24.13 12.90
C GLN A 842 32.51 22.97 11.89
N TRP A 843 31.57 22.87 10.95
CA TRP A 843 31.56 21.86 9.87
C TRP A 843 32.50 22.24 8.73
N VAL A 844 32.63 23.53 8.40
CA VAL A 844 33.62 24.04 7.45
C VAL A 844 35.04 23.90 8.01
N GLU A 845 35.23 24.13 9.31
CA GLU A 845 36.54 23.91 9.97
C GLU A 845 36.88 22.41 10.09
N ARG A 846 35.95 21.56 10.54
CA ARG A 846 36.16 20.10 10.59
C ARG A 846 36.26 19.46 9.20
N GLY A 847 35.59 20.03 8.20
CA GLY A 847 35.72 19.65 6.80
C GLY A 847 37.10 19.99 6.23
N ARG A 848 37.67 21.15 6.60
CA ARG A 848 39.06 21.53 6.28
C ARG A 848 40.08 20.63 6.97
N GLU A 849 39.89 20.28 8.24
CA GLU A 849 40.76 19.33 8.96
C GLU A 849 40.71 17.91 8.37
N LYS A 850 39.52 17.42 7.97
CA LYS A 850 39.37 16.12 7.28
C LYS A 850 39.99 16.10 5.89
N LEU A 851 39.92 17.20 5.14
CA LEU A 851 40.58 17.35 3.84
C LEU A 851 42.11 17.41 3.99
N ALA A 852 42.63 18.10 5.01
CA ALA A 852 44.05 18.09 5.34
C ALA A 852 44.54 16.68 5.74
N GLY A 853 43.76 15.95 6.54
CA GLY A 853 44.06 14.56 6.91
C GLY A 853 43.91 13.53 5.77
N LEU A 854 43.14 13.85 4.72
CA LEU A 854 43.06 13.04 3.50
C LEU A 854 44.22 13.35 2.54
N ALA A 855 44.62 14.61 2.44
CA ALA A 855 45.80 15.03 1.69
C ALA A 855 47.10 14.44 2.27
N ASP A 856 47.27 14.48 3.60
CA ASP A 856 48.43 13.91 4.30
C ASP A 856 48.51 12.37 4.17
N ARG A 857 47.35 11.68 4.10
CA ARG A 857 47.29 10.22 3.87
C ARG A 857 47.54 9.85 2.41
N ALA A 858 47.04 10.65 1.47
CA ALA A 858 47.33 10.49 0.05
C ALA A 858 48.82 10.76 -0.25
N GLU A 859 49.42 11.76 0.40
CA GLU A 859 50.84 12.07 0.26
C GLU A 859 51.73 10.97 0.87
N LYS A 860 51.36 10.41 2.03
CA LYS A 860 52.07 9.26 2.64
C LYS A 860 51.87 7.94 1.88
N ALA A 861 50.77 7.79 1.16
CA ALA A 861 50.55 6.64 0.27
C ALA A 861 51.37 6.80 -1.01
N LEU A 862 51.39 8.01 -1.59
CA LEU A 862 52.17 8.33 -2.78
C LEU A 862 53.69 8.26 -2.51
N SER A 863 54.18 8.76 -1.37
CA SER A 863 55.58 8.61 -0.97
C SER A 863 55.99 7.14 -0.81
N ARG A 864 55.12 6.29 -0.25
CA ARG A 864 55.38 4.83 -0.14
C ARG A 864 55.38 4.12 -1.48
N VAL A 865 54.62 4.62 -2.45
CA VAL A 865 54.60 4.10 -3.82
C VAL A 865 55.83 4.58 -4.61
N LEU A 866 56.26 5.83 -4.43
CA LEU A 866 57.44 6.42 -5.08
C LEU A 866 58.76 5.87 -4.53
N GLU A 867 58.84 5.59 -3.21
CA GLU A 867 59.98 4.88 -2.61
C GLU A 867 60.10 3.43 -3.13
N ARG A 868 58.96 2.75 -3.34
CA ARG A 868 58.95 1.41 -3.96
C ARG A 868 59.31 1.43 -5.45
N ALA A 869 59.16 2.56 -6.11
CA ALA A 869 59.54 2.77 -7.51
C ALA A 869 60.97 3.33 -7.69
N GLY A 870 61.71 3.60 -6.60
CA GLY A 870 63.11 4.02 -6.63
C GLY A 870 63.36 5.47 -7.08
N ILE A 871 62.34 6.33 -7.12
CA ILE A 871 62.47 7.72 -7.56
C ILE A 871 62.70 8.62 -6.34
N ARG A 872 63.92 9.17 -6.19
CA ARG A 872 64.21 10.17 -5.15
C ARG A 872 63.69 11.55 -5.55
N ARG A 873 62.98 12.20 -4.62
CA ARG A 873 62.40 13.53 -4.76
C ARG A 873 63.46 14.58 -4.42
N ASP A 874 63.89 15.36 -5.40
CA ASP A 874 64.46 16.69 -5.19
C ASP A 874 63.68 17.65 -6.11
N VAL A 875 62.93 18.58 -5.51
CA VAL A 875 62.78 20.02 -5.86
C VAL A 875 61.55 20.59 -5.11
N PRO A 876 61.62 21.81 -4.51
CA PRO A 876 60.62 22.35 -3.58
C PRO A 876 59.65 23.37 -4.20
N GLY A 877 58.48 23.54 -3.57
CA GLY A 877 57.66 24.75 -3.66
C GLY A 877 56.30 24.57 -4.35
N MET A 878 55.23 24.44 -3.56
CA MET A 878 53.87 24.74 -4.03
C MET A 878 53.06 25.28 -2.85
N GLU A 879 53.36 26.51 -2.45
CA GLU A 879 52.43 27.37 -1.72
C GLU A 879 51.83 28.36 -2.74
N GLN A 880 50.53 28.63 -2.58
CA GLN A 880 49.72 29.71 -3.19
C GLN A 880 49.00 29.38 -4.51
N ALA A 881 47.72 29.02 -4.38
CA ALA A 881 46.70 29.41 -5.36
C ALA A 881 45.65 30.25 -4.62
N THR A 882 45.49 31.51 -5.03
CA THR A 882 44.63 32.49 -4.36
C THR A 882 43.15 32.33 -4.73
N PRO A 883 42.21 32.89 -3.93
CA PRO A 883 40.77 32.76 -4.13
C PRO A 883 40.25 33.27 -5.48
N GLU A 884 40.97 34.15 -6.19
CA GLU A 884 40.56 34.59 -7.53
C GLU A 884 40.60 33.46 -8.58
N ALA A 885 41.46 32.44 -8.41
CA ALA A 885 41.54 31.31 -9.35
C ALA A 885 40.31 30.38 -9.25
N ILE A 886 39.61 30.37 -8.11
CA ILE A 886 38.41 29.57 -7.88
C ILE A 886 37.15 30.30 -8.40
N ALA A 887 37.19 31.62 -8.48
CA ALA A 887 36.07 32.43 -8.99
C ALA A 887 35.89 32.34 -10.52
N ALA A 888 36.92 31.94 -11.27
CA ALA A 888 36.85 31.80 -12.73
C ALA A 888 36.14 30.52 -13.23
N LEU A 889 35.74 29.60 -12.34
CA LEU A 889 35.09 28.33 -12.70
C LEU A 889 33.55 28.39 -12.76
N ARG A 890 32.96 29.58 -12.72
CA ARG A 890 31.51 29.79 -12.71
C ARG A 890 31.01 30.66 -13.87
N GLU A 891 31.34 30.33 -15.12
CA GLU A 891 30.47 30.68 -16.27
C GLU A 891 30.53 29.61 -17.38
N PRO A 892 29.43 29.37 -18.13
CA PRO A 892 29.33 28.23 -19.04
C PRO A 892 29.58 28.66 -20.49
N GLN A 893 30.70 28.28 -21.12
CA GLN A 893 30.84 28.36 -22.58
C GLN A 893 31.61 27.19 -23.20
N ALA A 894 30.97 26.63 -24.23
CA ALA A 894 31.44 25.96 -25.44
C ALA A 894 32.68 25.04 -25.42
N ARG A 895 32.49 23.82 -25.93
CA ARG A 895 33.55 22.85 -26.26
C ARG A 895 34.59 23.45 -27.22
N PRO A 896 35.89 23.24 -26.97
CA PRO A 896 36.88 23.16 -28.03
C PRO A 896 37.68 21.85 -28.00
N GLU A 897 38.37 21.63 -29.12
CA GLU A 897 39.10 20.44 -29.54
C GLU A 897 40.24 20.03 -28.57
N LEU A 898 40.48 18.72 -28.51
CA LEU A 898 41.49 18.08 -27.66
C LEU A 898 42.89 18.64 -27.92
N THR A 899 43.56 19.09 -26.87
CA THR A 899 44.94 19.58 -26.96
C THR A 899 45.93 18.43 -27.18
N PRO A 900 47.16 18.69 -27.68
CA PRO A 900 48.22 17.66 -27.75
C PRO A 900 48.55 17.01 -26.40
N GLU A 901 48.33 17.73 -25.29
CA GLU A 901 48.42 17.20 -23.94
C GLU A 901 47.30 16.21 -23.62
N ASP A 902 46.06 16.46 -24.07
CA ASP A 902 44.96 15.51 -23.92
C ASP A 902 45.15 14.26 -24.79
N ALA A 903 45.77 14.39 -25.96
CA ALA A 903 46.17 13.25 -26.78
C ALA A 903 47.30 12.43 -26.13
N ALA A 904 48.28 13.08 -25.49
CA ALA A 904 49.32 12.40 -24.72
C ALA A 904 48.75 11.73 -23.46
N ARG A 905 47.75 12.34 -22.82
CA ARG A 905 47.05 11.78 -21.65
C ARG A 905 46.15 10.62 -22.04
N ALA A 906 45.47 10.69 -23.19
CA ALA A 906 44.70 9.58 -23.75
C ALA A 906 45.60 8.44 -24.24
N ALA A 907 46.80 8.74 -24.77
CA ALA A 907 47.79 7.72 -25.13
C ALA A 907 48.38 7.04 -23.88
N ALA A 908 48.65 7.80 -22.81
CA ALA A 908 49.09 7.27 -21.53
C ALA A 908 47.99 6.43 -20.84
N ILE A 909 46.73 6.84 -20.92
CA ILE A 909 45.58 6.06 -20.45
C ILE A 909 45.41 4.79 -21.28
N ALA A 910 45.54 4.86 -22.62
CA ALA A 910 45.49 3.68 -23.49
C ALA A 910 46.68 2.72 -23.32
N GLU A 911 47.82 3.22 -22.83
CA GLU A 911 49.01 2.42 -22.50
C GLU A 911 48.88 1.77 -21.11
N VAL A 912 48.25 2.46 -20.15
CA VAL A 912 47.81 1.88 -18.87
C VAL A 912 46.72 0.81 -19.10
N GLU A 913 45.73 1.08 -19.94
CA GLU A 913 44.68 0.12 -20.31
C GLU A 913 45.24 -1.07 -21.12
N ARG A 914 46.28 -0.89 -21.93
CA ARG A 914 47.03 -2.00 -22.55
C ARG A 914 47.85 -2.80 -21.54
N ALA A 915 48.38 -2.17 -20.48
CA ALA A 915 49.10 -2.84 -19.41
C ALA A 915 48.16 -3.62 -18.47
N PHE A 916 46.89 -3.22 -18.34
CA PHE A 916 45.85 -3.94 -17.59
C PHE A 916 44.99 -4.89 -18.45
N GLY A 917 45.03 -4.76 -19.78
CA GLY A 917 44.25 -5.55 -20.75
C GLY A 917 44.94 -6.78 -21.34
N GLY A 918 46.09 -7.19 -20.80
CA GLY A 918 46.76 -8.44 -21.15
C GLY A 918 46.39 -9.52 -20.13
N GLY A 919 45.63 -10.54 -20.56
CA GLY A 919 45.15 -11.63 -19.73
C GLY A 919 46.23 -12.19 -18.80
N GLN A 920 46.08 -11.92 -17.51
CA GLN A 920 46.70 -12.77 -16.51
C GLN A 920 46.03 -14.14 -16.62
N PRO A 921 46.78 -15.26 -16.65
CA PRO A 921 46.17 -16.55 -16.46
C PRO A 921 45.45 -16.48 -15.12
N VAL A 922 44.15 -16.81 -15.10
CA VAL A 922 43.37 -17.01 -13.87
C VAL A 922 44.26 -17.83 -12.95
N ARG A 923 44.79 -17.22 -11.89
CA ARG A 923 45.52 -17.96 -10.88
C ARG A 923 44.45 -18.85 -10.29
N GLN A 924 44.47 -20.13 -10.66
CA GLN A 924 43.53 -21.12 -10.16
C GLN A 924 43.78 -21.19 -8.65
N VAL A 925 42.99 -20.43 -7.88
CA VAL A 925 43.08 -20.42 -6.43
C VAL A 925 42.67 -21.83 -6.01
N ASP A 926 43.56 -22.54 -5.30
CA ASP A 926 43.25 -23.88 -4.82
C ASP A 926 41.99 -23.77 -3.94
N PRO A 927 40.85 -24.40 -4.33
CA PRO A 927 39.60 -24.30 -3.58
C PRO A 927 39.72 -24.74 -2.11
N LEU A 928 40.76 -25.52 -1.77
CA LEU A 928 41.05 -25.97 -0.42
C LEU A 928 41.73 -24.92 0.46
N ASP A 929 42.31 -23.86 -0.12
CA ASP A 929 43.09 -22.86 0.64
C ASP A 929 42.24 -22.14 1.71
N VAL A 930 40.96 -21.92 1.44
CA VAL A 930 40.03 -21.31 2.40
C VAL A 930 39.80 -22.23 3.60
N TYR A 931 39.68 -23.54 3.36
CA TYR A 931 39.49 -24.53 4.41
C TYR A 931 40.77 -24.78 5.22
N ARG A 932 41.94 -24.81 4.57
CA ARG A 932 43.24 -24.90 5.26
C ARG A 932 43.50 -23.70 6.16
N LYS A 933 43.22 -22.48 5.68
CA LYS A 933 43.29 -21.26 6.49
C LYS A 933 42.30 -21.27 7.66
N GLY A 934 41.10 -21.83 7.46
CA GLY A 934 40.13 -22.03 8.54
C GLY A 934 40.64 -22.92 9.67
N VAL A 935 41.35 -24.01 9.33
CA VAL A 935 42.01 -24.88 10.33
C VAL A 935 43.13 -24.13 11.07
N GLU A 936 43.95 -23.36 10.36
CA GLU A 936 45.01 -22.56 10.98
C GLU A 936 44.46 -21.51 11.95
N GLN A 937 43.38 -20.82 11.58
CA GLN A 937 42.71 -19.84 12.43
C GLN A 937 42.07 -20.47 13.66
N ALA A 938 41.41 -21.62 13.51
CA ALA A 938 40.84 -22.37 14.63
C ALA A 938 41.93 -22.85 15.61
N ARG A 939 43.07 -23.32 15.10
CA ARG A 939 44.23 -23.72 15.91
C ARG A 939 44.85 -22.53 16.66
N GLN A 940 44.83 -21.34 16.09
CA GLN A 940 45.29 -20.11 16.76
C GLN A 940 44.31 -19.63 17.85
N ALA A 941 43.01 -19.85 17.67
CA ALA A 941 41.97 -19.47 18.64
C ALA A 941 41.92 -20.39 19.87
N GLY A 942 42.38 -21.64 19.75
CA GLY A 942 42.62 -22.53 20.89
C GLY A 942 41.41 -23.32 21.42
N ASP A 943 40.26 -23.29 20.74
CA ASP A 943 39.09 -24.10 21.09
C ASP A 943 39.14 -25.48 20.41
N GLY A 944 39.15 -26.55 21.21
CA GLY A 944 39.23 -27.92 20.72
C GLY A 944 38.06 -28.35 19.85
N LEU A 945 36.86 -27.79 20.05
CA LEU A 945 35.69 -28.13 19.24
C LEU A 945 35.74 -27.45 17.87
N ASP A 946 36.16 -26.19 17.83
CA ASP A 946 36.29 -25.43 16.57
C ASP A 946 37.39 -25.99 15.68
N ILE A 947 38.49 -26.49 16.28
CA ILE A 947 39.54 -27.20 15.54
C ILE A 947 38.98 -28.48 14.89
N GLN A 948 38.21 -29.28 15.63
CA GLN A 948 37.61 -30.51 15.11
C GLN A 948 36.62 -30.22 13.97
N ILE A 949 35.81 -29.17 14.09
CA ILE A 949 34.86 -28.76 13.04
C ILE A 949 35.62 -28.25 11.82
N ALA A 950 36.65 -27.42 11.99
CA ALA A 950 37.45 -26.90 10.88
C ALA A 950 38.21 -28.02 10.14
N GLU A 951 38.80 -28.98 10.87
CA GLU A 951 39.49 -30.13 10.30
C GLU A 951 38.51 -31.04 9.55
N ARG A 952 37.30 -31.23 10.09
CA ARG A 952 36.27 -32.03 9.41
C ARG A 952 35.77 -31.35 8.13
N ARG A 953 35.63 -30.02 8.13
CA ARG A 953 35.30 -29.25 6.91
C ARG A 953 36.39 -29.40 5.85
N LEU A 954 37.66 -29.32 6.24
CA LEU A 954 38.78 -29.52 5.32
C LEU A 954 38.77 -30.92 4.71
N GLN A 955 38.56 -31.96 5.52
CA GLN A 955 38.49 -33.34 5.02
C GLN A 955 37.34 -33.54 4.02
N LEU A 956 36.14 -33.03 4.34
CA LEU A 956 34.99 -33.14 3.45
C LEU A 956 35.18 -32.31 2.16
N ALA A 957 35.91 -31.20 2.23
CA ALA A 957 36.30 -30.43 1.06
C ALA A 957 37.31 -31.20 0.19
N GLU A 958 38.29 -31.87 0.78
CA GLU A 958 39.25 -32.73 0.08
C GLU A 958 38.56 -33.92 -0.61
N ASP A 959 37.61 -34.57 0.08
CA ASP A 959 36.82 -35.68 -0.45
C ASP A 959 35.94 -35.23 -1.63
N ALA A 960 35.32 -34.05 -1.51
CA ALA A 960 34.52 -33.46 -2.60
C ALA A 960 35.38 -33.14 -3.83
N GLN A 961 36.60 -32.62 -3.62
CA GLN A 961 37.55 -32.35 -4.70
C GLN A 961 38.06 -33.63 -5.36
N ALA A 962 38.33 -34.68 -4.58
CA ALA A 962 38.70 -35.99 -5.09
C ALA A 962 37.57 -36.65 -5.90
N ALA A 963 36.31 -36.38 -5.54
CA ALA A 963 35.13 -36.79 -6.30
C ALA A 963 34.84 -35.93 -7.55
N GLY A 964 35.68 -34.93 -7.86
CA GLY A 964 35.56 -34.06 -9.02
C GLY A 964 34.61 -32.87 -8.84
N HIS A 965 34.18 -32.57 -7.62
CA HIS A 965 33.37 -31.39 -7.30
C HIS A 965 34.27 -30.21 -6.86
N ASN A 966 33.84 -28.97 -7.09
CA ASN A 966 34.54 -27.81 -6.55
C ASN A 966 34.06 -27.55 -5.10
N PRO A 967 34.92 -27.68 -4.07
CA PRO A 967 34.54 -27.49 -2.66
C PRO A 967 33.99 -26.10 -2.34
N ALA A 968 34.34 -25.07 -3.12
CA ALA A 968 33.80 -23.73 -2.96
C ALA A 968 32.28 -23.70 -3.20
N HIS A 969 31.78 -24.48 -4.15
CA HIS A 969 30.34 -24.56 -4.47
C HIS A 969 29.56 -25.48 -3.51
N MET A 970 30.26 -26.24 -2.66
CA MET A 970 29.68 -27.16 -1.69
C MET A 970 29.80 -26.67 -0.24
N ALA A 971 30.24 -25.42 -0.02
CA ALA A 971 30.60 -24.90 1.29
C ALA A 971 29.49 -25.04 2.35
N ALA A 972 28.23 -24.75 2.00
CA ALA A 972 27.09 -24.89 2.92
C ALA A 972 26.85 -26.35 3.33
N LYS A 973 26.98 -27.29 2.38
CA LYS A 973 26.80 -28.73 2.63
C LYS A 973 27.97 -29.31 3.43
N ILE A 974 29.19 -28.93 3.09
CA ILE A 974 30.41 -29.28 3.84
C ILE A 974 30.31 -28.77 5.28
N ASN A 975 29.82 -27.54 5.47
CA ASN A 975 29.65 -26.95 6.78
C ASN A 975 28.61 -27.68 7.64
N ALA A 976 27.41 -27.91 7.09
CA ALA A 976 26.34 -28.61 7.80
C ALA A 976 26.75 -30.06 8.15
N GLN A 977 27.40 -30.77 7.21
CA GLN A 977 27.85 -32.13 7.45
C GLN A 977 29.00 -32.19 8.47
N ALA A 978 29.96 -31.27 8.43
CA ALA A 978 31.04 -31.24 9.40
C ALA A 978 30.53 -31.01 10.83
N GLN A 979 29.54 -30.12 11.02
CA GLN A 979 28.91 -29.90 12.31
C GLN A 979 28.14 -31.14 12.78
N ALA A 980 27.37 -31.77 11.90
CA ALA A 980 26.64 -33.00 12.22
C ALA A 980 27.58 -34.16 12.59
N ASP A 981 28.69 -34.35 11.86
CA ASP A 981 29.66 -35.41 12.10
C ASP A 981 30.38 -35.23 13.44
N VAL A 982 30.76 -34.00 13.80
CA VAL A 982 31.41 -33.71 15.08
C VAL A 982 30.42 -33.88 16.25
N ILE A 983 29.18 -33.42 16.10
CA ILE A 983 28.12 -33.62 17.11
C ILE A 983 27.82 -35.11 17.31
N ALA A 984 27.75 -35.89 16.23
CA ALA A 984 27.56 -37.34 16.30
C ALA A 984 28.76 -38.06 16.94
N GLY A 985 29.99 -37.59 16.66
CA GLY A 985 31.22 -38.09 17.28
C GLY A 985 31.29 -37.85 18.78
N LEU A 986 30.75 -36.72 19.26
CA LEU A 986 30.65 -36.41 20.69
C LEU A 986 29.59 -37.27 21.41
N GLN A 987 28.55 -37.70 20.70
CA GLN A 987 27.50 -38.58 21.25
C GLN A 987 27.90 -40.06 21.32
N GLY A 988 29.01 -40.46 20.67
CA GLY A 988 29.54 -41.82 20.66
C GLY A 988 30.49 -42.16 21.82
N GLN A 989 30.85 -41.20 22.67
CA GLN A 989 31.65 -41.47 23.88
C GLN A 989 30.71 -41.73 25.07
N GLN A 990 30.80 -42.93 25.65
CA GLN A 990 30.09 -43.27 26.90
C GLN A 990 30.40 -42.22 27.99
N PRO A 991 29.40 -41.76 28.75
CA PRO A 991 29.65 -40.90 29.89
C PRO A 991 30.43 -41.70 30.94
N GLN A 992 31.68 -41.28 31.22
CA GLN A 992 32.36 -41.70 32.44
C GLN A 992 31.56 -41.20 33.64
N ALA A 993 31.43 -42.07 34.64
CA ALA A 993 30.68 -41.83 35.87
C ALA A 993 31.05 -40.49 36.51
N ARG A 994 30.03 -39.72 36.92
CA ARG A 994 30.22 -38.53 37.74
C ARG A 994 30.96 -38.92 39.03
N PRO A 995 32.02 -38.21 39.44
CA PRO A 995 32.58 -38.39 40.76
C PRO A 995 31.55 -37.97 41.81
N GLU A 996 31.53 -38.67 42.94
CA GLU A 996 30.65 -38.31 44.07
C GLU A 996 30.88 -36.85 44.49
N PRO A 997 29.81 -36.13 44.89
CA PRO A 997 29.90 -34.72 45.24
C PRO A 997 30.85 -34.51 46.40
N THR A 998 31.71 -33.51 46.29
CA THR A 998 32.63 -33.16 47.36
C THR A 998 31.87 -32.53 48.53
N PRO A 999 32.43 -32.56 49.76
CA PRO A 999 31.84 -31.84 50.90
C PRO A 999 31.59 -30.34 50.63
N GLU A 1000 32.35 -29.73 49.71
CA GLU A 1000 32.14 -28.35 49.25
C GLU A 1000 30.89 -28.18 48.37
N ASP A 1001 30.55 -29.18 47.55
CA ASP A 1001 29.34 -29.17 46.73
C ASP A 1001 28.08 -29.32 47.60
N ALA A 1002 28.15 -30.11 48.67
CA ALA A 1002 27.11 -30.22 49.68
C ALA A 1002 26.95 -28.91 50.49
N ALA A 1003 28.06 -28.24 50.81
CA ALA A 1003 28.04 -26.95 51.50
C ALA A 1003 27.46 -25.82 50.62
N ARG A 1004 27.76 -25.80 49.32
CA ARG A 1004 27.15 -24.86 48.36
C ARG A 1004 25.66 -25.11 48.14
N ALA A 1005 25.23 -26.37 48.12
CA ALA A 1005 23.81 -26.71 48.04
C ALA A 1005 23.05 -26.29 49.32
N ALA A 1006 23.65 -26.45 50.50
CA ALA A 1006 23.09 -25.99 51.77
C ALA A 1006 23.00 -24.45 51.84
N ALA A 1007 24.05 -23.74 51.41
CA ALA A 1007 24.05 -22.27 51.35
C ALA A 1007 23.01 -21.72 50.36
N ARG A 1008 22.79 -22.40 49.23
CA ARG A 1008 21.77 -22.03 48.24
C ARG A 1008 20.35 -22.25 48.78
N ALA A 1009 20.12 -23.34 49.51
CA ALA A 1009 18.85 -23.61 50.18
C ALA A 1009 18.57 -22.64 51.35
N GLU A 1010 19.60 -22.08 51.99
CA GLU A 1010 19.49 -21.08 53.07
C GLU A 1010 19.18 -19.68 52.52
N VAL A 1011 19.71 -19.32 51.35
CA VAL A 1011 19.38 -18.09 50.63
C VAL A 1011 17.96 -18.11 50.05
N GLU A 1012 17.49 -19.25 49.54
CA GLU A 1012 16.08 -19.41 49.11
C GLU A 1012 15.10 -19.37 50.30
N ARG A 1013 15.51 -19.82 51.49
CA ARG A 1013 14.72 -19.72 52.72
C ARG A 1013 14.68 -18.28 53.28
N ALA A 1014 15.68 -17.46 52.99
CA ALA A 1014 15.76 -16.05 53.41
C ALA A 1014 14.95 -15.08 52.51
N LEU A 1015 14.59 -15.50 51.30
CA LEU A 1015 13.87 -14.66 50.32
C LEU A 1015 12.36 -14.98 50.23
N GLY A 1016 11.86 -15.91 51.05
CA GLY A 1016 10.45 -16.32 51.07
C GLY A 1016 9.75 -16.08 52.40
N GLY A 1017 9.14 -14.89 52.57
CA GLY A 1017 8.00 -14.69 53.48
C GLY A 1017 8.26 -13.85 54.73
N GLY A 1018 7.71 -12.63 54.75
CA GLY A 1018 7.58 -11.81 55.96
C GLY A 1018 6.81 -10.52 55.72
N LYS A 1019 5.49 -10.56 55.96
CA LYS A 1019 4.59 -9.40 56.03
C LYS A 1019 5.11 -8.35 57.04
N VAL A 1020 5.06 -7.08 56.67
CA VAL A 1020 4.92 -5.97 57.63
C VAL A 1020 3.70 -5.16 57.22
N GLU A 1021 2.67 -5.21 58.07
CA GLU A 1021 1.44 -4.44 58.04
C GLU A 1021 1.69 -2.94 58.24
N ARG A 1022 0.92 -2.08 57.56
CA ARG A 1022 0.51 -0.74 58.02
C ARG A 1022 -0.84 -0.34 57.38
N PRO A 1023 -1.61 0.56 58.02
CA PRO A 1023 -2.96 0.26 58.50
C PRO A 1023 -4.11 0.77 57.61
N ALA A 1024 -5.33 0.37 58.01
CA ALA A 1024 -6.63 0.60 57.38
C ALA A 1024 -6.96 2.07 57.02
N PRO A 1025 -7.74 2.33 55.94
CA PRO A 1025 -8.32 3.63 55.71
C PRO A 1025 -9.58 3.80 56.56
N GLN A 1026 -9.54 4.79 57.44
CA GLN A 1026 -10.74 5.34 58.09
C GLN A 1026 -11.58 6.12 57.06
N GLN A 1027 -12.88 5.98 57.20
CA GLN A 1027 -13.90 6.81 56.56
C GLN A 1027 -13.67 8.29 56.91
N GLN A 1028 -13.54 9.17 55.91
CA GLN A 1028 -13.79 10.61 56.03
C GLN A 1028 -14.48 11.15 54.78
N GLU A 1029 -15.46 12.01 55.05
CA GLU A 1029 -16.36 12.77 54.19
C GLU A 1029 -15.66 13.80 53.24
N PRO A 1030 -16.38 14.44 52.30
CA PRO A 1030 -15.82 14.92 51.04
C PRO A 1030 -15.07 16.26 51.19
N GLY A 1031 -13.80 16.27 50.75
CA GLY A 1031 -12.96 17.46 50.69
C GLY A 1031 -12.21 17.55 49.35
N MET A 1032 -12.17 18.75 48.79
CA MET A 1032 -11.52 19.17 47.53
C MET A 1032 -10.23 18.41 47.17
N SER A 1033 -10.09 18.09 45.88
CA SER A 1033 -8.95 17.34 45.36
C SER A 1033 -7.65 18.18 45.35
N GLU A 1034 -6.50 17.52 45.42
CA GLU A 1034 -5.16 18.12 45.28
C GLU A 1034 -4.97 18.89 43.95
N ARG A 1035 -5.76 18.56 42.92
CA ARG A 1035 -5.82 19.33 41.65
C ARG A 1035 -6.44 20.71 41.84
N ASP A 1036 -7.41 20.85 42.75
CA ASP A 1036 -8.07 22.13 43.03
C ASP A 1036 -7.18 23.04 43.89
N LYS A 1037 -6.33 22.47 44.75
CA LYS A 1037 -5.30 23.22 45.49
C LYS A 1037 -4.18 23.74 44.58
N ALA A 1038 -3.72 22.92 43.63
CA ALA A 1038 -2.72 23.35 42.64
C ALA A 1038 -3.27 24.46 41.71
N ARG A 1039 -4.56 24.41 41.37
CA ARG A 1039 -5.21 25.45 40.57
C ARG A 1039 -5.39 26.77 41.33
N ALA A 1040 -5.69 26.69 42.64
CA ALA A 1040 -5.79 27.86 43.51
C ALA A 1040 -4.44 28.54 43.82
N GLU A 1041 -3.32 27.79 43.82
CA GLU A 1041 -1.98 28.37 43.99
C GLU A 1041 -1.47 29.09 42.73
N VAL A 1042 -1.83 28.60 41.53
CA VAL A 1042 -1.47 29.24 40.26
C VAL A 1042 -2.27 30.53 40.01
N GLU A 1043 -3.55 30.56 40.38
CA GLU A 1043 -4.37 31.79 40.31
C GLU A 1043 -3.93 32.87 41.32
N LYS A 1044 -3.30 32.47 42.44
CA LYS A 1044 -2.78 33.41 43.45
C LYS A 1044 -1.43 34.02 43.06
N ALA A 1045 -0.70 33.42 42.13
CA ALA A 1045 0.61 33.89 41.64
C ALA A 1045 0.51 34.89 40.47
N MET A 1046 -0.64 35.00 39.79
CA MET A 1046 -0.80 35.75 38.53
C MET A 1046 -1.57 37.09 38.67
N GLY A 1047 -1.89 37.54 39.89
CA GLY A 1047 -2.53 38.83 40.12
C GLY A 1047 -1.62 39.80 40.89
N HIS A 1048 -1.45 41.03 40.36
CA HIS A 1048 -0.63 42.18 40.82
C HIS A 1048 0.78 42.24 40.17
N GLY A 1049 1.21 43.26 39.43
CA GLY A 1049 0.65 44.57 39.11
C GLY A 1049 1.63 45.38 38.22
N ARG A 1050 1.02 46.19 37.37
CA ARG A 1050 1.50 47.22 36.41
C ARG A 1050 2.78 48.04 36.68
N LYS A 1051 3.41 48.41 35.54
CA LYS A 1051 4.04 49.70 35.12
C LYS A 1051 5.38 50.12 35.74
N ARG A 1052 6.42 50.25 34.88
CA ARG A 1052 7.07 51.53 34.47
C ARG A 1052 8.36 51.29 33.65
N ASP A 1053 8.38 51.88 32.46
CA ASP A 1053 9.38 52.82 31.93
C ASP A 1053 10.90 52.50 31.90
N ARG A 1054 11.48 52.81 30.74
CA ARG A 1054 12.90 53.09 30.39
C ARG A 1054 13.84 51.92 30.06
N GLY A 1055 14.11 51.78 28.76
CA GLY A 1055 15.38 52.19 28.14
C GLY A 1055 16.66 51.39 28.42
N ILE A 1056 17.39 51.19 27.30
CA ILE A 1056 18.84 50.95 27.14
C ILE A 1056 19.23 49.52 26.75
N GLU A 1057 19.74 49.45 25.51
CA GLU A 1057 20.78 48.60 24.91
C GLU A 1057 21.34 47.41 25.72
N LEU A 1058 21.21 46.21 25.15
CA LEU A 1058 22.31 45.51 24.45
C LEU A 1058 21.77 44.33 23.63
#